data_AF-A0A094AR01-F1
#
_entry.id   AF-A0A094AR01-F1
#
_cell.length_a   1.000
_cell.length_b   1.000
_cell.length_c   1.000
_cell.angle_alpha   90.00
_cell.angle_beta   90.00
_cell.angle_gamma   90.00
#
_symmetry.space_group_name_H-M   'P 1'
#
loop_
_entity.id
_entity.type
_entity.pdbx_description
1 polymer ?
#
loop_
_entity_poly.entity_id
_entity_poly.type
_entity_poly.pdbx_seq_one_letter_code
_entity_poly.pdbx_strand_id
1 'polypeptide(L)'
;MENQGDYNKKLDSLTHLIKSKRRIVAIIGAGVSTAAGVPDFSSNTDRFKEIIKRHELKYSVKDLFDEAMLNTEQSVNAFKDVICDLHKAAESAHPTRFHHLLATLAEQKQLLRLYTQNIDDLDTRLAPLTTETPLEGKNNNWPQTIQLHGSVSKMICPTCHEHVGFKPELFSSTIRRSDRLAGNFRPTITLYQDSFEEETDGQKIQQVINTDLKRKPDLLIVAGTSLKIKAVKKMVELFSAAVHDDPSGSTVWINMKDEPQSNQYPWDLKINSNCERLAEDIGLPCWNETLEHLLHSFAKDNSDLARLFAGKILDGLEGGSNVDLTRSGSTRAVRDRQALLGNTDLYRDQQAHRPNKDLLYQEIFEAVEFFCNNGQWSYESMKETCLGIYLSAKQEQVGVESMSSRNYANGEEWLDFLLESERSRRQKTILTLFGYIGVWKLIDKQASILQEADHTITEKAARSKIMDKTFDQYQERMGAVSQSAKATHRTRLTAKVSKGRKLGQILDRMGWGFLFHPNIWQCINSSKEKLEISLKEVLSDSSRMKLYKILGQHLHQWLATEKYEAGQILEPFRNAKLITIEEYRRLKLQLCLEPNTSIKPFLNSRNFTIHELFQYDNVLVDLIIERPYFWTEIRKFGVYTKPTPGTNKELLLEKLRSYIYSSDEVALRTFISSIPELETIIQGINKANARWYEQLVQTYLDVWKTDCPFDISTTDIFTGKPEAAITARQVIKKGHKVKYLVGVMRTIGWQEREEAESIEADFSIIRLKGAKKDRVLVGPIRFVNHSCNANAMFAHHSEKSTEIRAVKDIEVGDEITVYYAKDYFQNETCCQVMGHAHNALVIGSYMAKNGQTEP
;
A
#
# COMPACT_ATOMS: atom_id res chain seq x y z
N MET A 1 34.67 12.51 -26.14
CA MET A 1 33.66 13.13 -25.25
C MET A 1 32.52 13.59 -26.15
N GLU A 2 31.39 12.88 -26.15
CA GLU A 2 30.19 13.36 -26.85
C GLU A 2 29.80 14.74 -26.31
N ASN A 3 29.26 15.60 -27.17
CA ASN A 3 28.72 16.89 -26.74
C ASN A 3 27.54 16.63 -25.79
N GLN A 4 27.52 17.23 -24.60
CA GLN A 4 26.48 17.00 -23.58
C GLN A 4 25.05 17.19 -24.15
N GLY A 5 24.88 18.12 -25.09
CA GLY A 5 23.61 18.35 -25.78
C GLY A 5 23.20 17.25 -26.77
N ASP A 6 24.14 16.49 -27.32
CA ASP A 6 23.86 15.33 -28.19
C ASP A 6 23.44 14.11 -27.36
N TYR A 7 24.14 13.88 -26.24
CA TYR A 7 23.78 12.83 -25.27
C TYR A 7 22.34 12.99 -24.76
N ASN A 8 21.96 14.20 -24.33
CA ASN A 8 20.60 14.47 -23.83
C ASN A 8 19.53 14.22 -24.90
N LYS A 9 19.77 14.59 -26.16
CA LYS A 9 18.83 14.29 -27.27
C LYS A 9 18.65 12.79 -27.50
N LYS A 10 19.74 12.03 -27.43
CA LYS A 10 19.70 10.58 -27.55
C LYS A 10 18.98 9.94 -26.37
N LEU A 11 19.18 10.47 -25.17
CA LEU A 11 18.48 10.05 -23.95
C LEU A 11 16.96 10.31 -24.04
N ASP A 12 16.56 11.48 -24.51
CA ASP A 12 15.14 11.82 -24.75
C ASP A 12 14.53 10.87 -25.80
N SER A 13 15.28 10.60 -26.87
CA SER A 13 14.87 9.67 -27.94
C SER A 13 14.69 8.25 -27.41
N LEU A 14 15.65 7.75 -26.59
CA LEU A 14 15.54 6.44 -25.94
C LEU A 14 14.33 6.38 -25.00
N THR A 15 14.14 7.42 -24.19
CA THR A 15 13.02 7.52 -23.25
C THR A 15 11.68 7.46 -24.00
N HIS A 16 11.58 8.17 -25.12
CA HIS A 16 10.40 8.11 -25.99
C HIS A 16 10.19 6.71 -26.60
N LEU A 17 11.24 6.06 -27.09
CA LEU A 17 11.15 4.69 -27.62
C LEU A 17 10.68 3.71 -26.54
N ILE A 18 11.28 3.72 -25.35
CA ILE A 18 10.89 2.84 -24.25
C ILE A 18 9.42 3.05 -23.84
N LYS A 19 8.96 4.31 -23.77
CA LYS A 19 7.57 4.62 -23.39
C LYS A 19 6.53 4.26 -24.46
N SER A 20 6.90 4.32 -25.74
CA SER A 20 5.98 4.10 -26.86
C SER A 20 5.85 2.64 -27.28
N LYS A 21 6.82 1.79 -26.95
CA LYS A 21 6.94 0.40 -27.43
C LYS A 21 6.40 -0.61 -26.43
N ARG A 22 5.86 -1.73 -26.91
CA ARG A 22 5.10 -2.69 -26.08
C ARG A 22 5.61 -4.12 -26.18
N ARG A 23 6.46 -4.44 -27.15
CA ARG A 23 6.99 -5.79 -27.39
C ARG A 23 8.50 -5.68 -27.49
N ILE A 24 9.10 -5.26 -26.38
CA ILE A 24 10.53 -4.97 -26.25
C ILE A 24 11.28 -6.28 -26.05
N VAL A 25 12.27 -6.56 -26.89
CA VAL A 25 13.25 -7.61 -26.66
C VAL A 25 14.54 -6.98 -26.18
N ALA A 26 15.04 -7.42 -25.03
CA ALA A 26 16.33 -6.98 -24.50
C ALA A 26 17.35 -8.12 -24.59
N ILE A 27 18.53 -7.83 -25.14
CA ILE A 27 19.68 -8.74 -25.18
C ILE A 27 20.82 -8.09 -24.41
N ILE A 28 21.16 -8.63 -23.25
CA ILE A 28 22.13 -8.02 -22.34
C ILE A 28 23.38 -8.87 -22.13
N GLY A 29 24.44 -8.24 -21.65
CA GLY A 29 25.67 -8.90 -21.22
C GLY A 29 26.32 -8.24 -20.01
N ALA A 30 27.54 -8.70 -19.69
CA ALA A 30 28.16 -8.49 -18.38
C ALA A 30 28.37 -7.02 -18.00
N GLY A 31 28.43 -6.11 -18.97
CA GLY A 31 28.51 -4.66 -18.73
C GLY A 31 27.30 -4.09 -17.98
N VAL A 32 26.16 -4.78 -17.98
CA VAL A 32 25.00 -4.46 -17.14
C VAL A 32 25.26 -4.76 -15.66
N SER A 33 26.06 -5.79 -15.35
CA SER A 33 26.39 -6.26 -14.00
C SER A 33 27.66 -5.64 -13.42
N THR A 34 28.51 -4.97 -14.23
CA THR A 34 29.81 -4.46 -13.74
C THR A 34 29.70 -3.46 -12.59
N ALA A 35 28.62 -2.67 -12.53
CA ALA A 35 28.39 -1.72 -11.44
C ALA A 35 28.07 -2.40 -10.10
N ALA A 36 27.58 -3.65 -10.12
CA ALA A 36 27.32 -4.45 -8.94
C ALA A 36 28.58 -5.13 -8.36
N GLY A 37 29.75 -4.90 -8.96
CA GLY A 37 31.01 -5.53 -8.55
C GLY A 37 31.19 -6.96 -9.07
N VAL A 38 30.29 -7.45 -9.94
CA VAL A 38 30.47 -8.72 -10.64
C VAL A 38 31.47 -8.52 -11.78
N PRO A 39 32.59 -9.28 -11.81
CA PRO A 39 33.64 -9.07 -12.80
C PRO A 39 33.19 -9.51 -14.19
N ASP A 40 33.37 -8.66 -15.20
CA ASP A 40 33.28 -9.08 -16.60
C ASP A 40 34.59 -9.74 -17.07
N PHE A 41 34.48 -10.62 -18.08
CA PHE A 41 35.63 -11.31 -18.65
C PHE A 41 36.55 -10.42 -19.50
N SER A 42 36.20 -9.15 -19.72
CA SER A 42 36.99 -8.22 -20.53
C SER A 42 37.83 -7.26 -19.68
N SER A 43 37.33 -6.74 -18.55
CA SER A 43 38.05 -5.78 -17.71
C SER A 43 38.72 -6.40 -16.48
N ASN A 44 38.19 -7.50 -15.94
CA ASN A 44 38.72 -8.16 -14.74
C ASN A 44 39.61 -9.38 -15.03
N THR A 45 40.20 -9.41 -16.22
CA THR A 45 41.07 -10.52 -16.65
C THR A 45 42.21 -10.79 -15.66
N ASP A 46 42.72 -9.77 -14.98
CA ASP A 46 43.88 -9.91 -14.08
C ASP A 46 43.59 -10.73 -12.82
N ARG A 47 42.37 -10.64 -12.26
CA ARG A 47 41.94 -11.49 -11.13
C ARG A 47 41.89 -12.96 -11.53
N PHE A 48 41.36 -13.26 -12.71
CA PHE A 48 41.30 -14.64 -13.22
C PHE A 48 42.69 -15.16 -13.63
N LYS A 49 43.57 -14.29 -14.15
CA LYS A 49 44.98 -14.65 -14.44
C LYS A 49 45.74 -15.06 -13.18
N GLU A 50 45.43 -14.47 -12.02
CA GLU A 50 46.07 -14.86 -10.76
C GLU A 50 45.69 -16.30 -10.37
N ILE A 51 44.43 -16.69 -10.54
CA ILE A 51 43.95 -18.06 -10.30
C ILE A 51 44.66 -19.04 -11.25
N ILE A 52 44.74 -18.72 -12.55
CA ILE A 52 45.46 -19.52 -13.55
C ILE A 52 46.92 -19.72 -13.16
N LYS A 53 47.59 -18.65 -12.71
CA LYS A 53 48.99 -18.69 -12.27
C LYS A 53 49.17 -19.56 -11.04
N ARG A 54 48.22 -19.52 -10.08
CA ARG A 54 48.24 -20.35 -8.86
C ARG A 54 48.13 -21.84 -9.17
N HIS A 55 47.38 -22.19 -10.21
CA HIS A 55 47.24 -23.57 -10.70
C HIS A 55 48.31 -23.98 -11.73
N GLU A 56 49.32 -23.14 -11.95
CA GLU A 56 50.45 -23.38 -12.87
C GLU A 56 50.03 -23.72 -14.31
N LEU A 57 48.88 -23.20 -14.74
CA LEU A 57 48.32 -23.46 -16.07
C LEU A 57 48.93 -22.53 -17.12
N LYS A 58 49.25 -23.08 -18.30
CA LYS A 58 49.69 -22.32 -19.50
C LYS A 58 48.51 -21.89 -20.39
N TYR A 59 47.32 -21.79 -19.80
CA TYR A 59 46.07 -21.50 -20.50
C TYR A 59 45.61 -20.07 -20.24
N SER A 60 44.82 -19.51 -21.15
CA SER A 60 44.13 -18.24 -20.93
C SER A 60 42.84 -18.44 -20.13
N VAL A 61 42.27 -17.35 -19.60
CA VAL A 61 40.96 -17.36 -18.93
C VAL A 61 39.87 -17.90 -19.84
N LYS A 62 39.95 -17.60 -21.14
CA LYS A 62 38.99 -18.11 -22.13
C LYS A 62 39.09 -19.63 -22.28
N ASP A 63 40.30 -20.16 -22.26
CA ASP A 63 40.55 -21.59 -22.45
C ASP A 63 39.99 -22.41 -21.28
N LEU A 64 39.95 -21.86 -20.06
CA LEU A 64 39.32 -22.52 -18.89
C LEU A 64 37.83 -22.84 -19.08
N PHE A 65 37.15 -22.14 -20.00
CA PHE A 65 35.75 -22.36 -20.33
C PHE A 65 35.59 -23.26 -21.57
N ASP A 66 36.62 -23.98 -21.99
CA ASP A 66 36.53 -25.01 -23.03
C ASP A 66 36.22 -26.37 -22.39
N GLU A 67 35.30 -27.15 -22.97
CA GLU A 67 34.93 -28.48 -22.46
C GLU A 67 36.15 -29.39 -22.28
N ALA A 68 37.16 -29.26 -23.15
CA ALA A 68 38.40 -30.03 -23.06
C ALA A 68 39.16 -29.82 -21.74
N MET A 69 38.96 -28.68 -21.06
CA MET A 69 39.58 -28.38 -19.76
C MET A 69 38.93 -29.11 -18.59
N LEU A 70 37.84 -29.85 -18.80
CA LEU A 70 37.24 -30.68 -17.75
C LEU A 70 37.90 -32.08 -17.62
N ASN A 71 38.98 -32.34 -18.36
CA ASN A 71 39.62 -33.66 -18.43
C ASN A 71 40.80 -33.87 -17.47
N THR A 72 41.39 -32.81 -16.91
CA THR A 72 42.53 -32.93 -15.98
C THR A 72 42.20 -32.35 -14.61
N GLU A 73 42.73 -32.94 -13.56
CA GLU A 73 42.46 -32.49 -12.18
C GLU A 73 42.91 -31.04 -11.94
N GLN A 74 44.06 -30.64 -12.51
CA GLN A 74 44.57 -29.27 -12.39
C GLN A 74 43.64 -28.24 -13.08
N SER A 75 43.21 -28.50 -14.31
CA SER A 75 42.32 -27.60 -15.04
C SER A 75 40.92 -27.55 -14.44
N VAL A 76 40.39 -28.68 -13.95
CA VAL A 76 39.12 -28.75 -13.22
C VAL A 76 39.16 -27.93 -11.92
N ASN A 77 40.25 -28.03 -11.14
CA ASN A 77 40.40 -27.25 -9.92
C ASN A 77 40.53 -25.74 -10.19
N ALA A 78 41.24 -25.34 -11.25
CA ALA A 78 41.31 -23.94 -11.64
C ALA A 78 39.95 -23.38 -12.10
N PHE A 79 39.21 -24.15 -12.90
CA PHE A 79 37.86 -23.80 -13.32
C PHE A 79 36.92 -23.71 -12.11
N LYS A 80 36.97 -24.68 -11.19
CA LYS A 80 36.22 -24.67 -9.93
C LYS A 80 36.49 -23.40 -9.12
N ASP A 81 37.74 -23.00 -8.96
CA ASP A 81 38.10 -21.78 -8.22
C ASP A 81 37.52 -20.52 -8.88
N VAL A 82 37.60 -20.43 -10.21
CA VAL A 82 36.98 -19.32 -10.98
C VAL A 82 35.47 -19.26 -10.75
N ILE A 83 34.78 -20.40 -10.82
CA ILE A 83 33.32 -20.45 -10.62
C ILE A 83 32.95 -20.15 -9.16
N CYS A 84 33.70 -20.66 -8.18
CA CYS A 84 33.50 -20.32 -6.76
C CYS A 84 33.63 -18.81 -6.52
N ASP A 85 34.64 -18.18 -7.11
CA ASP A 85 34.87 -16.74 -7.00
C ASP A 85 33.75 -15.91 -7.64
N LEU A 86 33.28 -16.33 -8.81
CA LEU A 86 32.14 -15.72 -9.51
C LEU A 86 30.85 -15.88 -8.73
N HIS A 87 30.57 -17.07 -8.23
CA HIS A 87 29.39 -17.36 -7.41
C HIS A 87 29.36 -16.49 -6.15
N LYS A 88 30.47 -16.40 -5.41
CA LYS A 88 30.59 -15.52 -4.23
C LYS A 88 30.39 -14.04 -4.57
N ALA A 89 30.97 -13.58 -5.69
CA ALA A 89 30.79 -12.21 -6.14
C ALA A 89 29.32 -11.92 -6.49
N ALA A 90 28.66 -12.86 -7.18
CA ALA A 90 27.24 -12.77 -7.49
C ALA A 90 26.37 -12.78 -6.23
N GLU A 91 26.59 -13.68 -5.27
CA GLU A 91 25.82 -13.73 -4.01
C GLU A 91 25.90 -12.41 -3.23
N SER A 92 27.06 -11.77 -3.22
CA SER A 92 27.28 -10.50 -2.52
C SER A 92 26.77 -9.28 -3.28
N ALA A 93 26.47 -9.43 -4.57
CA ALA A 93 26.03 -8.36 -5.45
C ALA A 93 24.51 -8.14 -5.42
N HIS A 94 24.10 -6.91 -5.72
CA HIS A 94 22.69 -6.53 -5.86
C HIS A 94 22.39 -6.14 -7.32
N PRO A 95 21.14 -6.36 -7.80
CA PRO A 95 20.74 -5.92 -9.13
C PRO A 95 21.00 -4.41 -9.33
N THR A 96 21.57 -4.07 -10.47
CA THR A 96 21.91 -2.69 -10.85
C THR A 96 20.67 -1.90 -11.29
N ARG A 97 20.73 -0.57 -11.39
CA ARG A 97 19.61 0.26 -11.90
C ARG A 97 19.14 -0.19 -13.28
N PHE A 98 20.03 -0.68 -14.13
CA PHE A 98 19.64 -1.21 -15.44
C PHE A 98 18.85 -2.54 -15.35
N HIS A 99 19.16 -3.40 -14.36
CA HIS A 99 18.31 -4.59 -14.09
C HIS A 99 16.92 -4.15 -13.63
N HIS A 100 16.85 -3.15 -12.76
CA HIS A 100 15.59 -2.61 -12.30
C HIS A 100 14.79 -1.96 -13.42
N LEU A 101 15.43 -1.26 -14.37
CA LEU A 101 14.81 -0.76 -15.59
C LEU A 101 14.12 -1.89 -16.37
N LEU A 102 14.81 -3.00 -16.62
CA LEU A 102 14.24 -4.15 -17.33
C LEU A 102 13.08 -4.78 -16.56
N ALA A 103 13.20 -4.89 -15.23
CA ALA A 103 12.14 -5.42 -14.38
C ALA A 103 10.90 -4.52 -14.40
N THR A 104 11.08 -3.20 -14.41
CA THR A 104 10.01 -2.22 -14.58
C THR A 104 9.30 -2.43 -15.91
N LEU A 105 10.04 -2.63 -17.01
CA LEU A 105 9.45 -2.92 -18.32
C LEU A 105 8.70 -4.27 -18.37
N ALA A 106 9.19 -5.28 -17.63
CA ALA A 106 8.52 -6.57 -17.52
C ALA A 106 7.21 -6.48 -16.73
N GLU A 107 7.22 -5.80 -15.58
CA GLU A 107 6.04 -5.56 -14.76
C GLU A 107 4.96 -4.80 -15.56
N GLN A 108 5.39 -3.86 -16.40
CA GLN A 108 4.52 -3.06 -17.27
C GLN A 108 4.04 -3.81 -18.52
N LYS A 109 4.36 -5.10 -18.65
CA LYS A 109 4.06 -5.95 -19.81
C LYS A 109 4.57 -5.36 -21.13
N GLN A 110 5.60 -4.51 -21.09
CA GLN A 110 6.26 -3.95 -22.27
C GLN A 110 7.43 -4.83 -22.71
N LEU A 111 8.11 -5.46 -21.76
CA LEU A 111 9.18 -6.40 -22.07
C LEU A 111 8.56 -7.70 -22.57
N LEU A 112 8.79 -8.00 -23.84
CA LEU A 112 8.44 -9.28 -24.46
C LEU A 112 9.36 -10.38 -23.94
N ARG A 113 10.68 -10.12 -23.92
CA ARG A 113 11.68 -11.06 -23.42
C ARG A 113 12.97 -10.39 -23.00
N LEU A 114 13.57 -10.90 -21.93
CA LEU A 114 14.97 -10.68 -21.61
C LEU A 114 15.81 -11.90 -22.01
N TYR A 115 16.76 -11.72 -22.92
CA TYR A 115 17.81 -12.70 -23.23
C TYR A 115 19.11 -12.25 -22.58
N THR A 116 19.54 -12.93 -21.52
CA THR A 116 20.74 -12.56 -20.77
C THR A 116 21.90 -13.49 -21.12
N GLN A 117 23.04 -12.90 -21.49
CA GLN A 117 24.32 -13.61 -21.58
C GLN A 117 24.96 -13.78 -20.18
N ASN A 118 24.41 -13.13 -19.16
CA ASN A 118 24.97 -13.13 -17.82
C ASN A 118 24.69 -14.45 -17.11
N ILE A 119 25.69 -14.92 -16.40
CA ILE A 119 25.63 -16.17 -15.61
C ILE A 119 25.48 -15.90 -14.12
N ASP A 120 25.48 -14.64 -13.69
CA ASP A 120 25.49 -14.19 -12.29
C ASP A 120 24.10 -14.22 -11.60
N ASP A 121 23.05 -14.50 -12.37
CA ASP A 121 21.65 -14.57 -11.93
C ASP A 121 21.07 -13.27 -11.35
N LEU A 122 21.75 -12.11 -11.43
CA LEU A 122 21.27 -10.85 -10.86
C LEU A 122 19.93 -10.42 -11.45
N ASP A 123 19.75 -10.60 -12.76
CA ASP A 123 18.48 -10.39 -13.47
C ASP A 123 17.31 -11.12 -12.79
N THR A 124 17.52 -12.41 -12.52
CA THR A 124 16.45 -13.35 -12.13
C THR A 124 16.04 -13.25 -10.67
N ARG A 125 16.78 -12.47 -9.87
CA ARG A 125 16.42 -12.15 -8.46
C ARG A 125 15.25 -11.17 -8.38
N LEU A 126 14.94 -10.48 -9.46
CA LEU A 126 13.80 -9.56 -9.53
C LEU A 126 12.55 -10.36 -9.94
N ALA A 127 11.48 -10.30 -9.15
CA ALA A 127 10.28 -11.10 -9.37
C ALA A 127 9.71 -11.00 -10.81
N PRO A 128 9.67 -9.81 -11.46
CA PRO A 128 9.19 -9.70 -12.83
C PRO A 128 10.11 -10.36 -13.87
N LEU A 129 11.40 -10.57 -13.55
CA LEU A 129 12.43 -11.13 -14.44
C LEU A 129 12.80 -12.57 -14.09
N THR A 130 11.96 -13.26 -13.35
CA THR A 130 12.21 -14.65 -12.95
C THR A 130 12.41 -15.58 -14.15
N THR A 131 13.23 -16.61 -13.94
CA THR A 131 13.49 -17.67 -14.92
C THR A 131 13.19 -19.03 -14.33
N GLU A 132 13.11 -20.04 -15.19
CA GLU A 132 12.98 -21.45 -14.81
C GLU A 132 14.19 -22.23 -15.34
N THR A 133 14.72 -23.15 -14.53
CA THR A 133 15.81 -24.04 -14.97
C THR A 133 15.57 -25.43 -14.39
N PRO A 134 15.52 -26.49 -15.21
CA PRO A 134 15.61 -26.46 -16.68
C PRO A 134 14.44 -25.69 -17.33
N LEU A 135 14.62 -25.18 -18.54
CA LEU A 135 13.52 -24.53 -19.27
C LEU A 135 12.44 -25.59 -19.57
N GLU A 136 11.24 -25.48 -19.01
CA GLU A 136 10.18 -26.48 -19.24
C GLU A 136 9.15 -26.05 -20.30
N GLY A 137 8.88 -24.75 -20.44
CA GLY A 137 8.06 -24.22 -21.53
C GLY A 137 6.63 -24.76 -21.58
N LYS A 138 5.97 -24.94 -20.43
CA LYS A 138 4.61 -25.50 -20.36
C LYS A 138 3.64 -24.68 -21.23
N ASN A 139 3.05 -25.30 -22.26
CA ASN A 139 2.08 -24.70 -23.18
C ASN A 139 2.57 -23.40 -23.89
N ASN A 140 3.85 -23.33 -24.30
CA ASN A 140 4.47 -22.13 -24.88
C ASN A 140 4.50 -20.90 -23.94
N ASN A 141 4.26 -21.11 -22.64
CA ASN A 141 4.46 -20.08 -21.63
C ASN A 141 5.91 -20.11 -21.17
N TRP A 142 6.75 -19.34 -21.85
CA TRP A 142 8.18 -19.22 -21.54
C TRP A 142 8.42 -18.15 -20.45
N PRO A 143 9.38 -18.36 -19.54
CA PRO A 143 9.68 -17.40 -18.48
C PRO A 143 10.22 -16.09 -19.03
N GLN A 144 10.03 -14.99 -18.30
CA GLN A 144 10.38 -13.64 -18.76
C GLN A 144 11.86 -13.52 -19.18
N THR A 145 12.74 -14.17 -18.41
CA THR A 145 14.18 -14.18 -18.67
C THR A 145 14.63 -15.53 -19.20
N ILE A 146 15.38 -15.51 -20.31
CA ILE A 146 16.07 -16.67 -20.87
C ILE A 146 17.57 -16.49 -20.66
N GLN A 147 18.18 -17.40 -19.91
CA GLN A 147 19.62 -17.42 -19.68
C GLN A 147 20.29 -18.14 -20.86
N LEU A 148 21.09 -17.41 -21.64
CA LEU A 148 21.74 -17.94 -22.83
C LEU A 148 23.00 -18.75 -22.53
N HIS A 149 23.62 -18.52 -21.38
CA HIS A 149 24.91 -19.11 -21.00
C HIS A 149 24.83 -19.88 -19.66
N GLY A 150 23.61 -20.17 -19.19
CA GLY A 150 23.37 -20.86 -17.92
C GLY A 150 23.55 -19.97 -16.69
N SER A 151 23.81 -20.62 -15.55
CA SER A 151 23.83 -20.01 -14.22
C SER A 151 25.03 -20.51 -13.40
N VAL A 152 25.69 -19.61 -12.67
CA VAL A 152 26.73 -19.94 -11.66
C VAL A 152 26.13 -20.57 -10.41
N SER A 153 24.83 -20.38 -10.17
CA SER A 153 24.15 -20.85 -8.95
C SER A 153 23.53 -22.25 -9.10
N LYS A 154 23.60 -22.85 -10.29
CA LYS A 154 23.03 -24.17 -10.59
C LYS A 154 24.08 -25.10 -11.18
N MET A 155 23.98 -26.37 -10.84
CA MET A 155 24.80 -27.45 -11.37
C MET A 155 23.92 -28.50 -12.03
N ILE A 156 24.49 -29.21 -13.00
CA ILE A 156 23.86 -30.29 -13.75
C ILE A 156 24.77 -31.51 -13.78
N CYS A 157 24.17 -32.68 -13.61
CA CYS A 157 24.82 -33.95 -13.90
C CYS A 157 24.76 -34.23 -15.41
N PRO A 158 25.90 -34.39 -16.11
CA PRO A 158 25.91 -34.67 -17.54
C PRO A 158 25.38 -36.07 -17.89
N THR A 159 25.28 -36.98 -16.91
CA THR A 159 24.85 -38.37 -17.14
C THR A 159 23.37 -38.59 -16.90
N CYS A 160 22.79 -37.99 -15.85
CA CYS A 160 21.37 -38.16 -15.53
C CYS A 160 20.53 -36.89 -15.73
N HIS A 161 21.17 -35.77 -16.11
CA HIS A 161 20.54 -34.45 -16.31
C HIS A 161 19.83 -33.90 -15.06
N GLU A 162 20.15 -34.41 -13.87
CA GLU A 162 19.64 -33.87 -12.62
C GLU A 162 20.26 -32.48 -12.35
N HIS A 163 19.40 -31.51 -12.02
CA HIS A 163 19.78 -30.17 -11.63
C HIS A 163 19.81 -30.01 -10.11
N VAL A 164 20.85 -29.37 -9.59
CA VAL A 164 21.00 -29.05 -8.17
C VAL A 164 21.50 -27.62 -7.99
N GLY A 165 21.31 -27.04 -6.80
CA GLY A 165 21.95 -25.76 -6.45
C GLY A 165 23.49 -25.89 -6.38
N PHE A 166 24.18 -24.76 -6.49
CA PHE A 166 25.64 -24.73 -6.49
C PHE A 166 26.24 -25.31 -5.19
N LYS A 167 27.10 -26.31 -5.37
CA LYS A 167 27.79 -27.06 -4.32
C LYS A 167 29.23 -27.35 -4.75
N PRO A 168 30.22 -26.56 -4.30
CA PRO A 168 31.63 -26.71 -4.70
C PRO A 168 32.19 -28.13 -4.49
N GLU A 169 31.68 -28.86 -3.51
CA GLU A 169 32.07 -30.24 -3.20
C GLU A 169 31.66 -31.26 -4.27
N LEU A 170 30.67 -30.93 -5.11
CA LEU A 170 30.22 -31.81 -6.20
C LEU A 170 31.06 -31.67 -7.48
N PHE A 171 31.94 -30.66 -7.55
CA PHE A 171 32.95 -30.57 -8.62
C PHE A 171 33.98 -31.69 -8.47
N SER A 172 34.05 -32.60 -9.44
CA SER A 172 35.07 -33.64 -9.48
C SER A 172 35.57 -33.93 -10.90
N SER A 173 36.88 -34.14 -11.01
CA SER A 173 37.56 -34.63 -12.22
C SER A 173 37.45 -36.15 -12.38
N THR A 174 37.07 -36.88 -11.32
CA THR A 174 37.12 -38.35 -11.27
C THR A 174 35.71 -38.93 -11.26
N ILE A 175 35.34 -39.66 -12.32
CA ILE A 175 34.08 -40.41 -12.36
C ILE A 175 34.10 -41.43 -11.22
N ARG A 176 33.31 -41.20 -10.16
CA ARG A 176 33.16 -42.17 -9.07
C ARG A 176 32.34 -43.36 -9.56
N ARG A 177 33.03 -44.37 -10.10
CA ARG A 177 32.45 -45.59 -10.71
C ARG A 177 31.55 -46.45 -9.79
N SER A 178 31.36 -46.12 -8.51
CA SER A 178 30.71 -47.02 -7.55
C SER A 178 29.30 -46.64 -7.09
N ASP A 179 28.77 -45.45 -7.39
CA ASP A 179 27.41 -45.07 -6.98
C ASP A 179 26.57 -44.68 -8.19
N ARG A 180 25.43 -45.35 -8.38
CA ARG A 180 24.44 -45.02 -9.44
C ARG A 180 23.85 -43.59 -9.32
N LEU A 181 24.26 -42.83 -8.30
CA LEU A 181 23.87 -41.45 -7.98
C LEU A 181 25.06 -40.46 -7.98
N ALA A 182 26.30 -40.91 -8.25
CA ALA A 182 27.48 -40.05 -8.24
C ALA A 182 27.90 -39.64 -9.66
N GLY A 183 27.07 -38.83 -10.32
CA GLY A 183 27.50 -38.11 -11.52
C GLY A 183 28.47 -36.97 -11.17
N ASN A 184 29.43 -36.68 -12.04
CA ASN A 184 30.28 -35.51 -11.91
C ASN A 184 29.46 -34.26 -12.23
N PHE A 185 28.95 -33.57 -11.21
CA PHE A 185 28.19 -32.34 -11.43
C PHE A 185 29.13 -31.22 -11.90
N ARG A 186 28.70 -30.49 -12.93
CA ARG A 186 29.33 -29.25 -13.38
C ARG A 186 28.32 -28.11 -13.31
N PRO A 187 28.76 -26.83 -13.29
CA PRO A 187 27.84 -25.71 -13.42
C PRO A 187 27.03 -25.82 -14.70
N THR A 188 25.82 -25.26 -14.68
CA THR A 188 24.95 -25.18 -15.88
C THR A 188 25.48 -24.21 -16.95
N ILE A 189 26.67 -23.64 -16.72
CA ILE A 189 27.29 -22.67 -17.61
C ILE A 189 27.70 -23.35 -18.91
N THR A 190 27.33 -22.73 -20.01
CA THR A 190 27.70 -23.15 -21.35
C THR A 190 29.20 -22.98 -21.59
N LEU A 191 29.86 -24.04 -22.07
CA LEU A 191 31.29 -24.04 -22.38
C LEU A 191 31.55 -23.88 -23.89
N TYR A 192 32.77 -23.54 -24.28
CA TYR A 192 33.18 -23.60 -25.69
C TYR A 192 33.28 -25.05 -26.13
N GLN A 193 32.76 -25.33 -27.33
CA GLN A 193 32.68 -26.68 -27.92
C GLN A 193 31.78 -27.65 -27.14
N ASP A 194 30.88 -27.12 -26.30
CA ASP A 194 30.02 -27.90 -25.43
C ASP A 194 28.97 -28.67 -26.23
N SER A 195 29.24 -29.96 -26.46
CA SER A 195 28.33 -30.86 -27.18
C SER A 195 27.01 -31.11 -26.43
N PHE A 196 26.97 -30.76 -25.13
CA PHE A 196 25.82 -30.90 -24.23
C PHE A 196 24.75 -29.81 -24.42
N GLU A 197 25.06 -28.71 -25.13
CA GLU A 197 24.10 -27.64 -25.43
C GLU A 197 22.91 -28.14 -26.26
N GLU A 198 23.17 -29.07 -27.20
CA GLU A 198 22.14 -29.62 -28.09
C GLU A 198 21.16 -30.56 -27.36
N GLU A 199 21.56 -31.11 -26.20
CA GLU A 199 20.81 -32.12 -25.44
C GLU A 199 19.98 -31.54 -24.27
N THR A 200 20.19 -30.28 -23.87
CA THR A 200 19.53 -29.68 -22.69
C THR A 200 18.53 -28.58 -23.07
N ASP A 201 18.96 -27.33 -23.07
CA ASP A 201 18.10 -26.15 -23.23
C ASP A 201 18.31 -25.42 -24.57
N GLY A 202 19.34 -25.74 -25.36
CA GLY A 202 19.62 -25.08 -26.64
C GLY A 202 18.47 -25.17 -27.64
N GLN A 203 17.86 -26.34 -27.80
CA GLN A 203 16.69 -26.53 -28.67
C GLN A 203 15.48 -25.71 -28.19
N LYS A 204 15.28 -25.62 -26.87
CA LYS A 204 14.18 -24.87 -26.27
C LYS A 204 14.38 -23.37 -26.41
N ILE A 205 15.62 -22.88 -26.23
CA ILE A 205 15.98 -21.48 -26.50
C ILE A 205 15.64 -21.13 -27.96
N GLN A 206 15.96 -22.00 -28.92
CA GLN A 206 15.58 -21.79 -30.31
C GLN A 206 14.05 -21.74 -30.52
N GLN A 207 13.27 -22.57 -29.80
CA GLN A 207 11.81 -22.50 -29.81
C GLN A 207 11.28 -21.18 -29.23
N VAL A 208 11.88 -20.68 -28.13
CA VAL A 208 11.51 -19.38 -27.55
C VAL A 208 11.78 -18.25 -28.54
N ILE A 209 12.97 -18.22 -29.15
CA ILE A 209 13.34 -17.22 -30.16
C ILE A 209 12.32 -17.23 -31.31
N ASN A 210 12.01 -18.41 -31.86
CA ASN A 210 11.03 -18.54 -32.94
C ASN A 210 9.63 -18.07 -32.51
N THR A 211 9.25 -18.30 -31.25
CA THR A 211 7.96 -17.85 -30.70
C THR A 211 7.93 -16.33 -30.56
N ASP A 212 9.00 -15.73 -30.03
CA ASP A 212 9.09 -14.29 -29.81
C ASP A 212 9.19 -13.51 -31.14
N LEU A 213 9.91 -14.04 -32.13
CA LEU A 213 9.94 -13.47 -33.49
C LEU A 213 8.53 -13.40 -34.10
N LYS A 214 7.72 -14.46 -33.94
CA LYS A 214 6.32 -14.48 -34.41
C LYS A 214 5.43 -13.47 -33.69
N ARG A 215 5.80 -13.03 -32.48
CA ARG A 215 5.08 -11.99 -31.72
C ARG A 215 5.39 -10.58 -32.22
N LYS A 216 6.21 -10.42 -33.27
CA LYS A 216 6.51 -9.15 -33.95
C LYS A 216 7.00 -8.07 -32.97
N PRO A 217 8.19 -8.25 -32.37
CA PRO A 217 8.76 -7.26 -31.47
C PRO A 217 8.87 -5.90 -32.16
N ASP A 218 8.72 -4.82 -31.39
CA ASP A 218 8.68 -3.45 -31.89
C ASP A 218 9.86 -2.58 -31.40
N LEU A 219 10.69 -3.13 -30.50
CA LEU A 219 11.92 -2.52 -30.03
C LEU A 219 12.94 -3.60 -29.66
N LEU A 220 14.17 -3.48 -30.16
CA LEU A 220 15.30 -4.29 -29.72
C LEU A 220 16.28 -3.42 -28.95
N ILE A 221 16.57 -3.79 -27.70
CA ILE A 221 17.61 -3.15 -26.88
C ILE A 221 18.76 -4.13 -26.73
N VAL A 222 19.97 -3.72 -27.15
CA VAL A 222 21.19 -4.49 -26.92
C VAL A 222 22.13 -3.68 -26.04
N ALA A 223 22.43 -4.20 -24.85
CA ALA A 223 23.11 -3.44 -23.81
C ALA A 223 24.23 -4.23 -23.12
N GLY A 224 25.32 -3.53 -22.77
CA GLY A 224 26.38 -4.08 -21.90
C GLY A 224 27.09 -5.33 -22.44
N THR A 225 27.04 -5.60 -23.75
CA THR A 225 27.68 -6.77 -24.36
C THR A 225 28.68 -6.35 -25.43
N SER A 226 29.79 -7.08 -25.56
CA SER A 226 30.74 -6.89 -26.67
C SER A 226 30.33 -7.60 -27.96
N LEU A 227 29.19 -8.31 -27.95
CA LEU A 227 28.67 -9.10 -29.08
C LEU A 227 29.75 -9.98 -29.72
N LYS A 228 30.51 -10.73 -28.93
CA LYS A 228 31.56 -11.63 -29.47
C LYS A 228 31.06 -13.04 -29.79
N ILE A 229 29.96 -13.47 -29.17
CA ILE A 229 29.42 -14.82 -29.32
C ILE A 229 28.59 -14.94 -30.61
N LYS A 230 28.93 -15.92 -31.47
CA LYS A 230 28.32 -16.08 -32.80
C LYS A 230 26.81 -16.33 -32.75
N ALA A 231 26.34 -17.14 -31.80
CA ALA A 231 24.91 -17.42 -31.63
C ALA A 231 24.13 -16.13 -31.26
N VAL A 232 24.68 -15.32 -30.35
CA VAL A 232 24.06 -14.05 -29.93
C VAL A 232 24.07 -13.03 -31.09
N LYS A 233 25.15 -12.95 -31.87
CA LYS A 233 25.19 -12.14 -33.10
C LYS A 233 24.04 -12.50 -34.05
N LYS A 234 23.86 -13.79 -34.32
CA LYS A 234 22.77 -14.29 -35.17
C LYS A 234 21.39 -13.94 -34.61
N MET A 235 21.22 -14.05 -33.29
CA MET A 235 19.99 -13.66 -32.60
C MET A 235 19.69 -12.17 -32.78
N VAL A 236 20.69 -11.29 -32.60
CA VAL A 236 20.54 -9.85 -32.86
C VAL A 236 20.15 -9.60 -34.31
N GLU A 237 20.80 -10.23 -35.28
CA GLU A 237 20.42 -10.10 -36.71
C GLU A 237 18.95 -10.44 -36.95
N LEU A 238 18.47 -11.56 -36.38
CA LEU A 238 17.09 -12.01 -36.54
C LEU A 238 16.08 -11.04 -35.91
N PHE A 239 16.34 -10.58 -34.69
CA PHE A 239 15.44 -9.62 -34.02
C PHE A 239 15.50 -8.24 -34.65
N SER A 240 16.66 -7.77 -35.11
CA SER A 240 16.77 -6.51 -35.86
C SER A 240 15.92 -6.55 -37.11
N ALA A 241 16.00 -7.64 -37.90
CA ALA A 241 15.17 -7.81 -39.09
C ALA A 241 13.67 -7.83 -38.73
N ALA A 242 13.26 -8.59 -37.72
CA ALA A 242 11.86 -8.69 -37.32
C ALA A 242 11.28 -7.38 -36.76
N VAL A 243 12.10 -6.57 -36.07
CA VAL A 243 11.69 -5.25 -35.59
C VAL A 243 11.52 -4.28 -36.76
N HIS A 244 12.39 -4.35 -37.77
CA HIS A 244 12.33 -3.49 -38.96
C HIS A 244 11.31 -3.92 -40.02
N ASP A 245 10.64 -5.07 -39.85
CA ASP A 245 9.44 -5.41 -40.63
C ASP A 245 8.31 -4.38 -40.42
N ASP A 246 8.32 -3.66 -39.29
CA ASP A 246 7.43 -2.53 -38.99
C ASP A 246 8.21 -1.20 -39.15
N PRO A 247 7.75 -0.24 -39.97
CA PRO A 247 8.41 1.06 -40.13
C PRO A 247 8.53 1.88 -38.84
N SER A 248 7.70 1.58 -37.84
CA SER A 248 7.77 2.21 -36.53
C SER A 248 8.81 1.53 -35.63
N GLY A 249 9.24 0.31 -35.93
CA GLY A 249 10.17 -0.46 -35.12
C GLY A 249 11.53 0.22 -34.99
N SER A 250 12.25 -0.04 -33.90
CA SER A 250 13.58 0.56 -33.69
C SER A 250 14.53 -0.37 -32.95
N THR A 251 15.83 -0.22 -33.22
CA THR A 251 16.89 -0.96 -32.55
C THR A 251 17.84 0.01 -31.85
N VAL A 252 18.25 -0.36 -30.64
CA VAL A 252 19.05 0.48 -29.74
C VAL A 252 20.29 -0.26 -29.30
N TRP A 253 21.44 0.39 -29.45
CA TRP A 253 22.74 -0.03 -28.92
C TRP A 253 23.14 0.82 -27.72
N ILE A 254 23.42 0.17 -26.58
CA ILE A 254 23.82 0.84 -25.34
C ILE A 254 25.11 0.22 -24.81
N ASN A 255 26.25 0.92 -24.96
CA ASN A 255 27.51 0.43 -24.45
C ASN A 255 28.53 1.56 -24.28
N MET A 256 29.56 1.37 -23.44
CA MET A 256 30.67 2.34 -23.34
C MET A 256 31.61 2.28 -24.55
N LYS A 257 31.62 1.16 -25.28
CA LYS A 257 32.43 0.95 -26.47
C LYS A 257 31.53 0.96 -27.70
N ASP A 258 32.08 1.43 -28.82
CA ASP A 258 31.40 1.38 -30.11
C ASP A 258 31.01 -0.07 -30.45
N GLU A 259 29.96 -0.20 -31.26
CA GLU A 259 29.47 -1.47 -31.77
C GLU A 259 30.56 -2.23 -32.54
N PRO A 260 30.45 -3.57 -32.67
CA PRO A 260 31.36 -4.34 -33.50
C PRO A 260 31.39 -3.77 -34.93
N GLN A 261 32.58 -3.55 -35.50
CA GLN A 261 32.75 -3.07 -36.88
C GLN A 261 32.19 -4.07 -37.89
N SER A 262 30.91 -3.95 -38.19
CA SER A 262 30.19 -4.70 -39.20
C SER A 262 28.93 -3.93 -39.58
N ASN A 263 28.73 -3.63 -40.86
CA ASN A 263 27.50 -3.02 -41.40
C ASN A 263 26.27 -3.94 -41.31
N GLN A 264 26.34 -5.00 -40.51
CA GLN A 264 25.38 -6.09 -40.45
C GLN A 264 24.23 -5.82 -39.46
N TYR A 265 24.35 -4.77 -38.62
CA TYR A 265 23.34 -4.41 -37.63
C TYR A 265 22.85 -2.97 -37.89
N PRO A 266 21.60 -2.78 -38.33
CA PRO A 266 21.05 -1.46 -38.55
C PRO A 266 20.62 -0.82 -37.22
N TRP A 267 21.54 -0.20 -36.47
CA TRP A 267 21.20 0.49 -35.22
C TRP A 267 20.55 1.85 -35.50
N ASP A 268 19.31 2.07 -35.02
CA ASP A 268 18.60 3.34 -35.17
C ASP A 268 19.04 4.37 -34.12
N LEU A 269 19.38 3.89 -32.93
CA LEU A 269 19.88 4.72 -31.83
C LEU A 269 21.12 4.08 -31.19
N LYS A 270 22.20 4.85 -31.09
CA LYS A 270 23.46 4.41 -30.47
C LYS A 270 23.81 5.35 -29.33
N ILE A 271 23.97 4.80 -28.13
CA ILE A 271 24.30 5.57 -26.94
C ILE A 271 25.57 5.03 -26.32
N ASN A 272 26.60 5.89 -26.32
CA ASN A 272 27.90 5.58 -25.77
C ASN A 272 27.94 5.91 -24.28
N SER A 273 27.32 5.06 -23.45
CA SER A 273 27.18 5.28 -22.01
C SER A 273 27.33 4.01 -21.18
N ASN A 274 27.64 4.20 -19.91
CA ASN A 274 27.57 3.14 -18.91
C ASN A 274 26.08 2.81 -18.65
N CYS A 275 25.74 1.52 -18.60
CA CYS A 275 24.35 1.07 -18.43
C CYS A 275 23.73 1.56 -17.11
N GLU A 276 24.51 1.63 -16.03
CA GLU A 276 24.03 2.12 -14.74
C GLU A 276 23.67 3.60 -14.80
N ARG A 277 24.63 4.42 -15.23
CA ARG A 277 24.42 5.87 -15.38
C ARG A 277 23.26 6.18 -16.34
N LEU A 278 23.17 5.46 -17.45
CA LEU A 278 22.07 5.65 -18.40
C LEU A 278 20.71 5.30 -17.79
N ALA A 279 20.62 4.24 -16.99
CA ALA A 279 19.38 3.91 -16.28
C ALA A 279 19.01 4.98 -15.25
N GLU A 280 19.99 5.55 -14.55
CA GLU A 280 19.80 6.70 -13.64
C GLU A 280 19.31 7.95 -14.39
N ASP A 281 19.93 8.26 -15.53
CA ASP A 281 19.62 9.44 -16.35
C ASP A 281 18.23 9.32 -17.01
N ILE A 282 17.81 8.12 -17.45
CA ILE A 282 16.43 7.86 -17.89
C ILE A 282 15.44 8.12 -16.75
N GLY A 283 15.87 7.87 -15.51
CA GLY A 283 15.15 8.24 -14.31
C GLY A 283 13.81 7.51 -14.15
N LEU A 284 13.70 6.30 -14.70
CA LEU A 284 12.58 5.41 -14.43
C LEU A 284 12.72 4.85 -13.00
N PRO A 285 11.62 4.78 -12.23
CA PRO A 285 11.67 4.20 -10.89
C PRO A 285 12.10 2.74 -10.98
N CYS A 286 12.86 2.28 -9.98
CA CYS A 286 13.11 0.85 -9.82
C CYS A 286 11.78 0.10 -9.69
N TRP A 287 11.69 -1.12 -10.23
CA TRP A 287 10.43 -1.88 -10.21
C TRP A 287 9.85 -2.09 -8.81
N ASN A 288 10.73 -2.14 -7.79
CA ASN A 288 10.39 -2.25 -6.38
C ASN A 288 10.64 -0.94 -5.61
N GLU A 289 10.90 0.19 -6.29
CA GLU A 289 11.00 1.50 -5.66
C GLU A 289 9.60 1.94 -5.22
N THR A 290 9.31 1.68 -3.94
CA THR A 290 8.24 2.35 -3.23
C THR A 290 8.70 3.79 -2.94
N LEU A 291 7.75 4.69 -2.67
CA LEU A 291 8.06 6.03 -2.16
C LEU A 291 9.01 5.95 -0.94
N GLU A 292 8.91 4.89 -0.14
CA GLU A 292 9.79 4.60 0.99
C GLU A 292 11.25 4.33 0.58
N HIS A 293 11.51 3.61 -0.51
CA HIS A 293 12.87 3.38 -1.00
C HIS A 293 13.54 4.67 -1.52
N LEU A 294 12.77 5.53 -2.22
CA LEU A 294 13.22 6.87 -2.60
C LEU A 294 13.52 7.73 -1.37
N LEU A 295 12.69 7.66 -0.34
CA LEU A 295 12.93 8.36 0.93
C LEU A 295 14.15 7.79 1.68
N HIS A 296 14.42 6.48 1.56
CA HIS A 296 15.51 5.81 2.24
C HIS A 296 16.89 6.03 1.58
N SER A 297 16.97 6.05 0.24
CA SER A 297 18.23 6.40 -0.45
C SER A 297 18.70 7.80 -0.06
N PHE A 298 17.75 8.72 0.14
CA PHE A 298 17.99 10.08 0.63
C PHE A 298 18.53 10.16 2.05
N ALA A 299 18.10 9.25 2.94
CA ALA A 299 18.61 9.20 4.30
C ALA A 299 20.09 8.78 4.36
N LYS A 300 20.60 8.08 3.33
CA LYS A 300 21.98 7.64 3.25
C LYS A 300 22.95 8.78 2.91
N ASP A 301 22.49 9.78 2.16
CA ASP A 301 23.29 10.93 1.72
C ASP A 301 23.29 12.11 2.72
N ASN A 302 22.48 12.04 3.79
CA ASN A 302 22.44 13.05 4.86
C ASN A 302 22.57 12.40 6.25
N SER A 303 23.70 12.61 6.91
CA SER A 303 24.08 11.98 8.19
C SER A 303 23.11 12.26 9.35
N ASP A 304 22.46 13.43 9.37
CA ASP A 304 21.46 13.78 10.39
C ASP A 304 20.08 13.14 10.10
N LEU A 305 19.78 12.88 8.82
CA LEU A 305 18.56 12.18 8.38
C LEU A 305 18.67 10.65 8.56
N ALA A 306 19.87 10.08 8.41
CA ALA A 306 20.16 8.66 8.65
C ALA A 306 19.80 8.21 10.07
N ARG A 307 20.11 9.05 11.08
CA ARG A 307 19.78 8.77 12.50
C ARG A 307 18.28 8.79 12.78
N LEU A 308 17.51 9.61 12.05
CA LEU A 308 16.07 9.74 12.21
C LEU A 308 15.29 8.62 11.48
N PHE A 309 15.78 8.18 10.31
CA PHE A 309 15.21 7.08 9.54
C PHE A 309 15.58 5.70 10.10
N ALA A 310 16.80 5.51 10.61
CA ALA A 310 17.22 4.27 11.27
C ALA A 310 16.32 3.94 12.48
N GLY A 311 15.87 4.96 13.23
CA GLY A 311 14.91 4.78 14.33
C GLY A 311 13.50 4.38 13.89
N LYS A 312 13.13 4.57 12.62
CA LYS A 312 11.81 4.15 12.07
C LYS A 312 11.82 2.76 11.44
N ILE A 313 12.97 2.29 10.93
CA ILE A 313 13.09 0.95 10.33
C ILE A 313 13.45 -0.12 11.37
N LEU A 314 14.26 0.21 12.38
CA LEU A 314 14.62 -0.76 13.43
C LEU A 314 13.41 -1.21 14.28
N ASP A 315 12.42 -0.34 14.49
CA ASP A 315 11.19 -0.69 15.21
C ASP A 315 10.24 -1.62 14.40
N GLY A 316 10.49 -1.82 13.10
CA GLY A 316 9.70 -2.69 12.22
C GLY A 316 10.34 -4.06 11.94
N LEU A 317 11.61 -4.28 12.30
CA LEU A 317 12.35 -5.51 12.02
C LEU A 317 12.99 -6.18 13.25
N GLU A 318 12.74 -5.70 14.47
CA GLU A 318 13.08 -6.43 15.70
C GLU A 318 11.87 -7.22 16.22
N GLY A 319 11.59 -8.34 15.55
CA GLY A 319 10.51 -9.23 15.94
C GLY A 319 10.38 -10.47 15.06
N GLY A 320 11.48 -11.14 14.74
CA GLY A 320 11.44 -12.37 13.94
C GLY A 320 12.75 -13.13 13.95
N SER A 321 13.00 -13.88 15.02
CA SER A 321 14.00 -14.94 15.03
C SER A 321 13.65 -16.02 13.98
N ASN A 322 14.67 -16.47 13.26
CA ASN A 322 14.76 -17.69 12.44
C ASN A 322 13.52 -18.59 12.43
N VAL A 323 12.81 -18.64 11.30
CA VAL A 323 11.99 -19.80 10.95
C VAL A 323 12.25 -20.21 9.51
N ASP A 324 12.81 -21.41 9.44
CA ASP A 324 13.09 -22.28 8.31
C ASP A 324 11.86 -22.47 7.40
N LEU A 325 11.99 -22.21 6.10
CA LEU A 325 10.95 -22.44 5.09
C LEU A 325 11.31 -23.67 4.24
N THR A 326 11.10 -24.86 4.81
CA THR A 326 10.92 -26.07 4.02
C THR A 326 9.65 -26.82 4.44
N ARG A 327 8.93 -27.29 3.41
CA ARG A 327 7.87 -28.33 3.37
C ARG A 327 6.38 -27.95 3.51
N SER A 328 5.76 -28.06 2.33
CA SER A 328 4.59 -28.88 2.00
C SER A 328 3.18 -28.46 2.43
N GLY A 329 2.43 -28.03 1.41
CA GLY A 329 1.01 -28.32 1.11
C GLY A 329 0.10 -28.96 2.16
N SER A 330 -1.02 -28.30 2.43
CA SER A 330 -2.35 -28.85 2.11
C SER A 330 -3.48 -27.85 2.39
N THR A 331 -4.47 -27.88 1.51
CA THR A 331 -5.65 -27.02 1.36
C THR A 331 -6.75 -27.23 2.41
N ARG A 332 -6.42 -27.35 3.71
CA ARG A 332 -7.44 -27.58 4.76
C ARG A 332 -7.35 -26.71 6.02
N ALA A 333 -6.40 -25.78 6.13
CA ALA A 333 -6.21 -24.92 7.31
C ALA A 333 -6.84 -23.51 7.23
N VAL A 334 -7.54 -23.16 6.13
CA VAL A 334 -8.08 -21.80 5.90
C VAL A 334 -9.50 -21.61 6.47
N ARG A 335 -10.21 -22.67 6.85
CA ARG A 335 -11.54 -22.56 7.50
C ARG A 335 -11.50 -22.42 9.03
N ASP A 336 -10.41 -22.79 9.69
CA ASP A 336 -10.31 -22.72 11.17
C ASP A 336 -9.58 -21.47 11.69
N ARG A 337 -9.03 -20.61 10.81
CA ARG A 337 -8.48 -19.29 11.23
C ARG A 337 -9.56 -18.23 11.51
N GLN A 338 -10.79 -18.39 11.03
CA GLN A 338 -11.91 -17.49 11.35
C GLN A 338 -12.49 -17.70 12.76
N ALA A 339 -12.14 -18.77 13.45
CA ALA A 339 -12.60 -19.04 14.82
C ALA A 339 -11.67 -18.48 15.92
N LEU A 340 -10.46 -18.04 15.58
CA LEU A 340 -9.44 -17.61 16.55
C LEU A 340 -9.32 -16.09 16.76
N LEU A 341 -10.00 -15.26 15.96
CA LEU A 341 -10.05 -13.79 16.16
C LEU A 341 -11.19 -13.32 17.09
N GLY A 342 -11.80 -14.25 17.85
CA GLY A 342 -12.95 -13.98 18.71
C GLY A 342 -12.68 -13.91 20.21
N ASN A 343 -11.48 -14.27 20.69
CA ASN A 343 -11.22 -14.35 22.14
C ASN A 343 -10.11 -13.36 22.57
N THR A 344 -10.54 -12.34 23.31
CA THR A 344 -9.71 -11.33 24.00
C THR A 344 -9.00 -11.87 25.25
N ASP A 345 -8.82 -13.20 25.38
CA ASP A 345 -8.30 -13.82 26.59
C ASP A 345 -6.86 -14.34 26.45
N LEU A 346 -6.29 -14.42 25.23
CA LEU A 346 -4.88 -14.81 25.04
C LEU A 346 -3.87 -13.65 25.18
N TYR A 347 -4.33 -12.40 25.23
CA TYR A 347 -3.46 -11.22 25.36
C TYR A 347 -3.18 -10.80 26.82
N ARG A 348 -3.81 -11.46 27.80
CA ARG A 348 -3.72 -11.08 29.22
C ARG A 348 -2.63 -11.81 30.00
N ASP A 349 -2.29 -13.05 29.63
CA ASP A 349 -1.27 -13.81 30.35
C ASP A 349 0.18 -13.37 30.04
N GLN A 350 0.40 -12.56 29.00
CA GLN A 350 1.72 -11.99 28.67
C GLN A 350 2.01 -10.65 29.38
N GLN A 351 1.08 -10.09 30.17
CA GLN A 351 1.25 -8.78 30.82
C GLN A 351 2.13 -8.80 32.08
N ALA A 352 2.51 -9.98 32.59
CA ALA A 352 3.26 -10.09 33.84
C ALA A 352 4.74 -9.67 33.76
N HIS A 353 5.30 -9.40 32.57
CA HIS A 353 6.75 -9.17 32.37
C HIS A 353 7.12 -7.89 31.57
N ARG A 354 6.20 -6.94 31.36
CA ARG A 354 6.53 -5.65 30.71
C ARG A 354 6.89 -4.56 31.74
N PRO A 355 7.87 -3.67 31.46
CA PRO A 355 8.18 -2.56 32.33
C PRO A 355 6.99 -1.61 32.45
N ASN A 356 6.74 -1.08 33.65
CA ASN A 356 5.53 -0.32 34.02
C ASN A 356 5.25 0.90 33.12
N LYS A 357 6.29 1.44 32.46
CA LYS A 357 6.18 2.58 31.53
C LYS A 357 5.46 2.22 30.22
N ASP A 358 5.65 1.02 29.70
CA ASP A 358 5.03 0.58 28.44
C ASP A 358 3.53 0.32 28.61
N LEU A 359 3.12 -0.13 29.79
CA LEU A 359 1.71 -0.32 30.15
C LEU A 359 0.95 1.01 30.20
N LEU A 360 1.56 2.05 30.78
CA LEU A 360 0.94 3.38 30.85
C LEU A 360 0.78 4.02 29.48
N TYR A 361 1.78 3.88 28.60
CA TYR A 361 1.69 4.39 27.22
C TYR A 361 0.56 3.70 26.44
N GLN A 362 0.42 2.38 26.60
CA GLN A 362 -0.65 1.62 25.97
C GLN A 362 -2.04 2.05 26.49
N GLU A 363 -2.20 2.25 27.80
CA GLU A 363 -3.43 2.79 28.40
C GLU A 363 -3.78 4.18 27.81
N ILE A 364 -2.77 5.02 27.58
CA ILE A 364 -2.95 6.34 26.93
C ILE A 364 -3.37 6.18 25.48
N PHE A 365 -2.71 5.31 24.71
CA PHE A 365 -3.04 5.06 23.31
C PHE A 365 -4.49 4.64 23.13
N GLU A 366 -4.94 3.62 23.87
CA GLU A 366 -6.31 3.09 23.79
C GLU A 366 -7.35 4.15 24.18
N ALA A 367 -7.02 4.99 25.16
CA ALA A 367 -7.91 6.06 25.58
C ALA A 367 -8.03 7.17 24.51
N VAL A 368 -6.93 7.56 23.87
CA VAL A 368 -6.94 8.55 22.79
C VAL A 368 -7.67 8.00 21.56
N GLU A 369 -7.42 6.74 21.20
CA GLU A 369 -8.10 6.03 20.11
C GLU A 369 -9.63 5.99 20.33
N PHE A 370 -10.08 5.77 21.57
CA PHE A 370 -11.49 5.88 21.92
C PHE A 370 -12.06 7.27 21.58
N PHE A 371 -11.36 8.35 21.93
CA PHE A 371 -11.81 9.70 21.58
C PHE A 371 -11.75 9.97 20.07
N CYS A 372 -10.79 9.40 19.33
CA CYS A 372 -10.76 9.50 17.86
C CYS A 372 -12.01 8.88 17.24
N ASN A 373 -12.37 7.67 17.71
CA ASN A 373 -13.44 6.88 17.12
C ASN A 373 -14.85 7.38 17.51
N ASN A 374 -14.99 8.01 18.67
CA ASN A 374 -16.30 8.38 19.24
C ASN A 374 -16.48 9.91 19.43
N GLY A 375 -15.41 10.70 19.39
CA GLY A 375 -15.41 12.14 19.69
C GLY A 375 -16.25 13.02 18.76
N GLN A 376 -16.58 12.53 17.57
CA GLN A 376 -17.28 13.28 16.51
C GLN A 376 -18.76 12.89 16.35
N TRP A 377 -19.32 12.07 17.25
CA TRP A 377 -20.71 11.64 17.15
C TRP A 377 -21.67 12.80 17.45
N SER A 378 -22.74 12.96 16.67
CA SER A 378 -23.80 13.93 16.97
C SER A 378 -24.61 13.50 18.20
N TYR A 379 -25.31 14.43 18.88
CA TYR A 379 -26.27 14.09 19.94
C TYR A 379 -27.24 12.98 19.52
N GLU A 380 -27.71 13.02 18.28
CA GLU A 380 -28.62 12.03 17.70
C GLU A 380 -27.95 10.64 17.55
N SER A 381 -26.67 10.62 17.14
CA SER A 381 -25.85 9.39 17.11
C SER A 381 -25.53 8.86 18.51
N MET A 382 -25.37 9.76 19.50
CA MET A 382 -25.19 9.40 20.90
C MET A 382 -26.49 8.88 21.52
N LYS A 383 -27.64 9.41 21.10
CA LYS A 383 -28.98 9.00 21.53
C LYS A 383 -29.32 7.59 21.05
N GLU A 384 -28.91 7.24 19.83
CA GLU A 384 -29.02 5.88 19.27
C GLU A 384 -28.03 4.87 19.88
N THR A 385 -27.11 5.31 20.77
CA THR A 385 -26.13 4.44 21.43
C THR A 385 -26.31 4.40 22.95
N CYS A 386 -25.59 3.48 23.61
CA CYS A 386 -25.67 3.24 25.06
C CYS A 386 -25.41 4.49 25.93
N LEU A 387 -24.85 5.55 25.34
CA LEU A 387 -24.58 6.83 25.98
C LEU A 387 -25.83 7.72 26.13
N GLY A 388 -26.79 7.62 25.21
CA GLY A 388 -28.06 8.34 25.26
C GLY A 388 -28.84 8.07 26.54
N ILE A 389 -28.84 6.82 27.01
CA ILE A 389 -29.50 6.41 28.26
C ILE A 389 -28.92 7.14 29.47
N TYR A 390 -27.59 7.32 29.50
CA TYR A 390 -26.92 8.04 30.57
C TYR A 390 -27.22 9.54 30.52
N LEU A 391 -27.21 10.14 29.32
CA LEU A 391 -27.53 11.57 29.14
C LEU A 391 -28.99 11.88 29.49
N SER A 392 -29.93 11.02 29.09
CA SER A 392 -31.35 11.10 29.47
C SER A 392 -31.57 11.01 30.98
N ALA A 393 -30.75 10.23 31.69
CA ALA A 393 -30.79 10.19 33.16
C ALA A 393 -30.33 11.51 33.81
N LYS A 394 -29.51 12.31 33.12
CA LYS A 394 -28.86 13.52 33.61
C LYS A 394 -29.64 14.82 33.34
N GLN A 395 -30.48 14.87 32.31
CA GLN A 395 -31.27 16.08 32.01
C GLN A 395 -32.31 16.35 33.12
N GLU A 396 -32.19 17.53 33.75
CA GLU A 396 -33.00 18.01 34.89
C GLU A 396 -34.34 18.64 34.50
N GLN A 397 -34.74 18.65 33.22
CA GLN A 397 -35.98 19.31 32.81
C GLN A 397 -37.12 18.33 32.50
N VAL A 398 -37.83 17.93 33.55
CA VAL A 398 -39.30 17.79 33.46
C VAL A 398 -39.87 18.50 34.67
N GLY A 399 -40.41 19.70 34.44
CA GLY A 399 -41.08 20.49 35.46
C GLY A 399 -42.28 19.74 36.05
N VAL A 400 -42.44 19.89 37.36
CA VAL A 400 -43.47 19.24 38.19
C VAL A 400 -44.90 19.68 37.83
N GLU A 401 -45.08 20.68 36.96
CA GLU A 401 -46.39 21.30 36.68
C GLU A 401 -47.15 20.77 35.46
N SER A 402 -46.69 19.71 34.79
CA SER A 402 -47.49 19.03 33.74
C SER A 402 -47.78 17.55 34.05
N MET A 403 -48.14 17.27 35.30
CA MET A 403 -48.52 15.93 35.75
C MET A 403 -49.98 15.60 35.42
N SER A 404 -50.27 15.41 34.13
CA SER A 404 -51.40 14.56 33.71
C SER A 404 -50.90 13.12 33.53
N SER A 405 -51.69 12.16 34.00
CA SER A 405 -51.37 10.74 34.22
C SER A 405 -51.03 9.90 32.97
N ARG A 406 -50.59 10.51 31.86
CA ARG A 406 -50.31 9.81 30.59
C ARG A 406 -49.00 10.15 29.88
N ASN A 407 -48.19 11.09 30.36
CA ASN A 407 -46.90 11.39 29.73
C ASN A 407 -45.73 11.14 30.70
N TYR A 408 -45.45 9.86 30.97
CA TYR A 408 -44.10 9.48 31.36
C TYR A 408 -43.23 9.61 30.11
N ALA A 409 -42.01 10.15 30.21
CA ALA A 409 -41.01 9.92 29.17
C ALA A 409 -40.91 8.40 29.00
N ASN A 410 -41.43 7.88 27.88
CA ASN A 410 -41.56 6.44 27.63
C ASN A 410 -40.17 5.82 27.80
N GLY A 411 -39.98 5.12 28.92
CA GLY A 411 -38.77 4.39 29.24
C GLY A 411 -38.61 3.15 28.36
N GLU A 412 -38.69 3.32 27.04
CA GLU A 412 -38.57 2.28 26.03
C GLU A 412 -37.14 2.20 25.48
N GLU A 413 -36.43 3.34 25.38
CA GLU A 413 -35.08 3.44 24.80
C GLU A 413 -34.04 2.55 25.50
N TRP A 414 -34.21 2.30 26.81
CA TRP A 414 -33.28 1.46 27.57
C TRP A 414 -33.65 -0.03 27.55
N LEU A 415 -34.91 -0.38 27.26
CA LEU A 415 -35.30 -1.76 26.98
C LEU A 415 -34.67 -2.25 25.68
N ASP A 416 -34.62 -1.38 24.66
CA ASP A 416 -34.01 -1.70 23.37
C ASP A 416 -32.49 -1.93 23.50
N PHE A 417 -31.79 -1.14 24.34
CA PHE A 417 -30.41 -1.44 24.72
C PHE A 417 -30.24 -2.78 25.44
N LEU A 418 -31.14 -3.14 26.35
CA LEU A 418 -31.08 -4.42 27.04
C LEU A 418 -31.25 -5.60 26.08
N LEU A 419 -32.10 -5.44 25.06
CA LEU A 419 -32.34 -6.39 23.97
C LEU A 419 -31.14 -6.49 23.01
N GLU A 420 -30.59 -5.36 22.56
CA GLU A 420 -29.45 -5.34 21.64
C GLU A 420 -28.14 -5.80 22.29
N SER A 421 -27.93 -5.45 23.56
CA SER A 421 -26.75 -5.88 24.31
C SER A 421 -26.70 -7.39 24.53
N GLU A 422 -27.83 -8.11 24.43
CA GLU A 422 -27.84 -9.60 24.44
C GLU A 422 -27.47 -10.21 23.08
N ARG A 423 -27.70 -9.51 21.97
CA ARG A 423 -27.41 -9.99 20.60
C ARG A 423 -26.02 -9.60 20.10
N SER A 424 -25.40 -8.59 20.71
CA SER A 424 -24.14 -8.00 20.25
C SER A 424 -22.89 -8.64 20.88
N ARG A 425 -21.89 -8.96 20.05
CA ARG A 425 -20.54 -9.37 20.50
C ARG A 425 -19.72 -8.22 21.13
N ARG A 426 -20.24 -6.98 21.17
CA ARG A 426 -19.54 -5.76 21.65
C ARG A 426 -19.67 -5.48 23.15
N GLN A 427 -20.07 -6.46 23.96
CA GLN A 427 -20.43 -6.28 25.39
C GLN A 427 -19.35 -5.72 26.33
N LYS A 428 -18.10 -5.53 25.87
CA LYS A 428 -16.96 -5.11 26.70
C LYS A 428 -16.47 -3.66 26.46
N THR A 429 -17.25 -2.78 25.84
CA THR A 429 -16.82 -1.40 25.54
C THR A 429 -17.14 -0.39 26.65
N ILE A 430 -16.42 0.75 26.68
CA ILE A 430 -16.71 1.90 27.58
C ILE A 430 -18.15 2.42 27.38
N LEU A 431 -18.66 2.43 26.15
CA LEU A 431 -20.05 2.80 25.86
C LEU A 431 -21.05 1.87 26.57
N THR A 432 -20.77 0.57 26.64
CA THR A 432 -21.62 -0.39 27.37
C THR A 432 -21.64 -0.08 28.87
N LEU A 433 -20.51 0.36 29.43
CA LEU A 433 -20.41 0.77 30.84
C LEU A 433 -21.28 2.01 31.14
N PHE A 434 -21.30 3.00 30.24
CA PHE A 434 -22.24 4.12 30.33
C PHE A 434 -23.69 3.68 30.33
N GLY A 435 -24.04 2.71 29.47
CA GLY A 435 -25.39 2.12 29.45
C GLY A 435 -25.79 1.52 30.80
N TYR A 436 -24.90 0.75 31.44
CA TYR A 436 -25.17 0.18 32.77
C TYR A 436 -25.36 1.25 33.85
N ILE A 437 -24.54 2.30 33.84
CA ILE A 437 -24.69 3.43 34.79
C ILE A 437 -26.02 4.14 34.54
N GLY A 438 -26.35 4.44 33.29
CA GLY A 438 -27.58 5.12 32.90
C GLY A 438 -28.83 4.36 33.34
N VAL A 439 -28.91 3.06 33.04
CA VAL A 439 -30.02 2.19 33.46
C VAL A 439 -30.16 2.20 34.98
N TRP A 440 -29.07 2.05 35.72
CA TRP A 440 -29.12 2.10 37.18
C TRP A 440 -29.64 3.45 37.70
N LYS A 441 -29.12 4.58 37.19
CA LYS A 441 -29.56 5.93 37.60
C LYS A 441 -31.04 6.19 37.30
N LEU A 442 -31.55 5.70 36.17
CA LEU A 442 -32.96 5.81 35.82
C LEU A 442 -33.84 5.04 36.78
N ILE A 443 -33.50 3.78 37.08
CA ILE A 443 -34.21 2.95 38.06
C ILE A 443 -34.19 3.62 39.44
N ASP A 444 -33.06 4.20 39.82
CA ASP A 444 -32.90 4.87 41.10
C ASP A 444 -33.80 6.10 41.22
N LYS A 445 -33.78 6.96 40.19
CA LYS A 445 -34.65 8.16 40.11
C LYS A 445 -36.13 7.79 40.18
N GLN A 446 -36.55 6.77 39.44
CA GLN A 446 -37.94 6.31 39.46
C GLN A 446 -38.35 5.71 40.81
N ALA A 447 -37.44 5.02 41.49
CA ALA A 447 -37.69 4.51 42.83
C ALA A 447 -37.84 5.65 43.86
N SER A 448 -37.03 6.71 43.76
CA SER A 448 -37.17 7.90 44.60
C SER A 448 -38.52 8.60 44.39
N ILE A 449 -38.94 8.80 43.14
CA ILE A 449 -40.26 9.39 42.82
C ILE A 449 -41.40 8.54 43.39
N LEU A 450 -41.29 7.21 43.30
CA LEU A 450 -42.29 6.29 43.84
C LEU A 450 -42.35 6.36 45.38
N GLN A 451 -41.22 6.56 46.04
CA GLN A 451 -41.11 6.69 47.49
C GLN A 451 -41.62 8.05 48.00
N GLU A 452 -41.48 9.11 47.19
CA GLU A 452 -42.11 10.41 47.43
C GLU A 452 -43.63 10.35 47.30
N ALA A 453 -44.14 9.51 46.39
CA ALA A 453 -45.57 9.30 46.21
C ALA A 453 -46.19 8.34 47.25
N ASP A 454 -45.42 7.37 47.75
CA ASP A 454 -45.84 6.39 48.76
C ASP A 454 -44.74 6.17 49.81
N HIS A 455 -44.84 6.91 50.90
CA HIS A 455 -43.87 6.88 52.00
C HIS A 455 -43.86 5.55 52.79
N THR A 456 -44.81 4.64 52.55
CA THR A 456 -44.86 3.32 53.22
C THR A 456 -44.00 2.27 52.54
N ILE A 457 -43.60 2.51 51.28
CA ILE A 457 -42.74 1.62 50.52
C ILE A 457 -41.27 1.86 50.87
N THR A 458 -40.55 0.79 51.20
CA THR A 458 -39.09 0.84 51.36
C THR A 458 -38.39 1.05 50.01
N GLU A 459 -37.25 1.74 50.00
CA GLU A 459 -36.41 1.94 48.81
C GLU A 459 -36.12 0.65 48.03
N LYS A 460 -35.92 -0.47 48.75
CA LYS A 460 -35.70 -1.80 48.16
C LYS A 460 -36.96 -2.32 47.45
N ALA A 461 -38.13 -2.14 48.06
CA ALA A 461 -39.40 -2.53 47.48
C ALA A 461 -39.78 -1.63 46.28
N ALA A 462 -39.51 -0.32 46.35
CA ALA A 462 -39.70 0.61 45.24
C ALA A 462 -38.89 0.20 44.02
N ARG A 463 -37.58 -0.03 44.18
CA ARG A 463 -36.71 -0.51 43.09
C ARG A 463 -37.16 -1.84 42.52
N SER A 464 -37.58 -2.79 43.37
CA SER A 464 -38.11 -4.08 42.90
C SER A 464 -39.34 -3.88 42.03
N LYS A 465 -40.29 -3.06 42.46
CA LYS A 465 -41.54 -2.78 41.75
C LYS A 465 -41.29 -2.10 40.39
N ILE A 466 -40.32 -1.19 40.31
CA ILE A 466 -39.88 -0.59 39.05
C ILE A 466 -39.27 -1.65 38.13
N MET A 467 -38.36 -2.50 38.63
CA MET A 467 -37.77 -3.58 37.85
C MET A 467 -38.80 -4.62 37.37
N ASP A 468 -39.81 -4.92 38.19
CA ASP A 468 -40.91 -5.83 37.84
C ASP A 468 -41.72 -5.26 36.66
N LYS A 469 -42.14 -3.99 36.77
CA LYS A 469 -42.88 -3.30 35.71
C LYS A 469 -42.10 -3.23 34.40
N THR A 470 -40.80 -2.95 34.46
CA THR A 470 -39.92 -2.99 33.30
C THR A 470 -39.90 -4.37 32.66
N PHE A 471 -39.76 -5.41 33.48
CA PHE A 471 -39.64 -6.77 32.98
C PHE A 471 -40.92 -7.23 32.30
N ASP A 472 -42.08 -6.81 32.78
CA ASP A 472 -43.36 -7.05 32.15
C ASP A 472 -43.44 -6.39 30.76
N GLN A 473 -43.02 -5.13 30.64
CA GLN A 473 -42.95 -4.42 29.35
C GLN A 473 -41.97 -5.08 28.36
N TYR A 474 -40.85 -5.61 28.87
CA TYR A 474 -39.88 -6.35 28.07
C TYR A 474 -40.48 -7.65 27.52
N GLN A 475 -41.26 -8.36 28.32
CA GLN A 475 -41.93 -9.59 27.89
C GLN A 475 -42.95 -9.33 26.78
N GLU A 476 -43.75 -8.27 26.89
CA GLU A 476 -44.74 -7.91 25.86
C GLU A 476 -44.08 -7.70 24.49
N ARG A 477 -42.88 -7.11 24.44
CA ARG A 477 -42.13 -6.89 23.18
C ARG A 477 -41.48 -8.15 22.60
N MET A 478 -41.09 -9.11 23.43
CA MET A 478 -40.36 -10.32 22.99
C MET A 478 -41.27 -11.46 22.51
N GLY A 479 -42.59 -11.36 22.72
CA GLY A 479 -43.57 -12.37 22.29
C GLY A 479 -43.59 -13.61 23.20
N ALA A 480 -44.11 -14.73 22.67
CA ALA A 480 -44.28 -15.98 23.44
C ALA A 480 -42.92 -16.64 23.78
N VAL A 481 -42.44 -16.42 25.00
CA VAL A 481 -41.17 -16.96 25.53
C VAL A 481 -41.46 -17.94 26.68
N SER A 482 -40.69 -19.04 26.78
CA SER A 482 -40.86 -20.06 27.82
C SER A 482 -40.61 -19.51 29.23
N GLN A 483 -41.26 -20.11 30.25
CA GLN A 483 -41.15 -19.66 31.65
C GLN A 483 -39.72 -19.77 32.22
N SER A 484 -38.94 -20.75 31.74
CA SER A 484 -37.51 -20.90 32.05
C SER A 484 -36.68 -19.73 31.48
N ALA A 485 -36.93 -19.34 30.23
CA ALA A 485 -36.27 -18.20 29.62
C ALA A 485 -36.64 -16.89 30.34
N LYS A 486 -37.89 -16.72 30.81
CA LYS A 486 -38.30 -15.54 31.62
C LYS A 486 -37.42 -15.37 32.87
N ALA A 487 -37.22 -16.44 33.64
CA ALA A 487 -36.37 -16.39 34.84
C ALA A 487 -34.92 -16.00 34.51
N THR A 488 -34.35 -16.55 33.44
CA THR A 488 -32.97 -16.23 33.00
C THR A 488 -32.79 -14.77 32.60
N HIS A 489 -33.73 -14.19 31.84
CA HIS A 489 -33.65 -12.79 31.41
C HIS A 489 -33.73 -11.83 32.60
N ARG A 490 -34.62 -12.12 33.57
CA ARG A 490 -34.74 -11.36 34.82
C ARG A 490 -33.42 -11.34 35.60
N THR A 491 -32.79 -12.50 35.78
CA THR A 491 -31.49 -12.59 36.46
C THR A 491 -30.40 -11.77 35.76
N ARG A 492 -30.35 -11.81 34.42
CA ARG A 492 -29.39 -11.02 33.62
C ARG A 492 -29.61 -9.52 33.76
N LEU A 493 -30.87 -9.08 33.74
CA LEU A 493 -31.23 -7.68 33.92
C LEU A 493 -30.79 -7.17 35.29
N THR A 494 -31.13 -7.91 36.36
CA THR A 494 -30.71 -7.59 37.72
C THR A 494 -29.19 -7.52 37.84
N ALA A 495 -28.46 -8.43 37.18
CA ALA A 495 -27.00 -8.40 37.14
C ALA A 495 -26.45 -7.14 36.46
N LYS A 496 -27.03 -6.69 35.33
CA LYS A 496 -26.61 -5.45 34.63
C LYS A 496 -26.83 -4.20 35.50
N VAL A 497 -27.98 -4.10 36.16
CA VAL A 497 -28.29 -2.99 37.08
C VAL A 497 -27.35 -2.99 38.28
N SER A 498 -27.07 -4.17 38.85
CA SER A 498 -26.10 -4.32 39.95
C SER A 498 -24.69 -3.88 39.54
N LYS A 499 -24.25 -4.23 38.32
CA LYS A 499 -22.98 -3.76 37.74
C LYS A 499 -22.95 -2.24 37.58
N GLY A 500 -24.03 -1.65 37.08
CA GLY A 500 -24.17 -0.19 36.96
C GLY A 500 -24.03 0.54 38.30
N ARG A 501 -24.71 0.06 39.34
CA ARG A 501 -24.59 0.59 40.70
C ARG A 501 -23.17 0.50 41.25
N LYS A 502 -22.57 -0.68 41.13
CA LYS A 502 -21.21 -0.92 41.62
C LYS A 502 -20.19 -0.05 40.89
N LEU A 503 -20.37 0.13 39.58
CA LEU A 503 -19.54 1.01 38.79
C LEU A 503 -19.71 2.49 39.21
N GLY A 504 -20.94 2.94 39.44
CA GLY A 504 -21.20 4.29 40.00
C GLY A 504 -20.39 4.56 41.27
N GLN A 505 -20.44 3.63 42.23
CA GLN A 505 -19.68 3.74 43.49
C GLN A 505 -18.16 3.78 43.29
N ILE A 506 -17.63 3.08 42.28
CA ILE A 506 -16.20 3.13 41.93
C ILE A 506 -15.85 4.50 41.35
N LEU A 507 -16.67 5.02 40.43
CA LEU A 507 -16.42 6.29 39.77
C LEU A 507 -16.57 7.48 40.73
N ASP A 508 -17.43 7.40 41.74
CA ASP A 508 -17.54 8.41 42.80
C ASP A 508 -16.23 8.55 43.61
N ARG A 509 -15.46 7.46 43.74
CA ARG A 509 -14.18 7.43 44.45
C ARG A 509 -12.98 7.75 43.56
N MET A 510 -12.96 7.17 42.35
CA MET A 510 -11.79 7.18 41.45
C MET A 510 -11.87 8.25 40.36
N GLY A 511 -13.06 8.83 40.14
CA GLY A 511 -13.35 9.70 39.01
C GLY A 511 -13.69 8.96 37.72
N TRP A 512 -14.23 9.69 36.76
CA TRP A 512 -14.75 9.14 35.50
C TRP A 512 -13.69 8.57 34.56
N GLY A 513 -12.44 9.01 34.66
CA GLY A 513 -11.36 8.45 33.84
C GLY A 513 -11.00 7.00 34.19
N PHE A 514 -11.45 6.48 35.35
CA PHE A 514 -11.25 5.08 35.71
C PHE A 514 -11.98 4.10 34.78
N LEU A 515 -12.92 4.58 33.94
CA LEU A 515 -13.54 3.78 32.89
C LEU A 515 -12.53 3.21 31.88
N PHE A 516 -11.36 3.86 31.73
CA PHE A 516 -10.27 3.43 30.86
C PHE A 516 -9.31 2.43 31.53
N HIS A 517 -9.59 2.02 32.77
CA HIS A 517 -8.74 1.06 33.46
C HIS A 517 -8.74 -0.30 32.72
N PRO A 518 -7.57 -0.89 32.39
CA PRO A 518 -7.46 -2.07 31.52
C PRO A 518 -8.23 -3.30 32.05
N ASN A 519 -8.41 -3.38 33.37
CA ASN A 519 -9.13 -4.44 34.05
C ASN A 519 -10.49 -4.01 34.63
N ILE A 520 -11.11 -2.94 34.12
CA ILE A 520 -12.39 -2.40 34.62
C ILE A 520 -13.49 -3.47 34.77
N TRP A 521 -13.60 -4.38 33.81
CA TRP A 521 -14.58 -5.47 33.85
C TRP A 521 -14.31 -6.48 34.98
N GLN A 522 -13.04 -6.74 35.29
CA GLN A 522 -12.67 -7.59 36.41
C GLN A 522 -13.02 -6.91 37.73
N CYS A 523 -12.77 -5.60 37.86
CA CYS A 523 -13.15 -4.80 39.03
C CYS A 523 -14.67 -4.82 39.27
N ILE A 524 -15.47 -4.71 38.21
CA ILE A 524 -16.93 -4.74 38.33
C ILE A 524 -17.42 -6.14 38.73
N ASN A 525 -16.80 -7.21 38.24
CA ASN A 525 -17.22 -8.58 38.53
C ASN A 525 -16.65 -9.18 39.83
N SER A 526 -15.63 -8.58 40.45
CA SER A 526 -14.96 -9.12 41.64
C SER A 526 -15.72 -8.94 42.97
N SER A 527 -15.33 -9.67 44.02
CA SER A 527 -15.89 -9.47 45.37
C SER A 527 -15.51 -8.11 45.94
N LYS A 528 -16.19 -7.68 47.01
CA LYS A 528 -15.92 -6.40 47.66
C LYS A 528 -14.48 -6.33 48.20
N GLU A 529 -13.95 -7.39 48.82
CA GLU A 529 -12.57 -7.37 49.33
C GLU A 529 -11.54 -7.27 48.20
N LYS A 530 -11.70 -8.06 47.13
CA LYS A 530 -10.77 -8.04 45.99
C LYS A 530 -10.75 -6.69 45.29
N LEU A 531 -11.92 -6.04 45.18
CA LEU A 531 -12.01 -4.70 44.62
C LEU A 531 -11.25 -3.66 45.47
N GLU A 532 -11.40 -3.68 46.80
CA GLU A 532 -10.72 -2.71 47.67
C GLU A 532 -9.20 -2.83 47.60
N ILE A 533 -8.66 -4.04 47.42
CA ILE A 533 -7.22 -4.26 47.22
C ILE A 533 -6.77 -3.59 45.92
N SER A 534 -7.42 -3.90 44.80
CA SER A 534 -7.09 -3.31 43.50
C SER A 534 -7.24 -1.79 43.48
N LEU A 535 -8.26 -1.25 44.18
CA LEU A 535 -8.44 0.20 44.28
C LEU A 535 -7.31 0.88 45.07
N LYS A 536 -6.83 0.26 46.16
CA LYS A 536 -5.70 0.79 46.94
C LYS A 536 -4.40 0.83 46.12
N GLU A 537 -4.15 -0.19 45.31
CA GLU A 537 -2.99 -0.24 44.41
C GLU A 537 -3.04 0.92 43.40
N VAL A 538 -4.19 1.13 42.74
CA VAL A 538 -4.34 2.23 41.78
C VAL A 538 -4.23 3.60 42.46
N LEU A 539 -4.80 3.77 43.66
CA LEU A 539 -4.71 5.02 44.41
C LEU A 539 -3.25 5.36 44.81
N SER A 540 -2.39 4.34 44.94
CA SER A 540 -0.97 4.55 45.22
C SER A 540 -0.14 4.94 43.98
N ASP A 541 -0.67 4.75 42.77
CA ASP A 541 -0.01 5.07 41.51
C ASP A 541 -0.32 6.51 41.06
N SER A 542 0.60 7.43 41.39
CA SER A 542 0.46 8.86 41.06
C SER A 542 0.30 9.12 39.56
N SER A 543 0.94 8.33 38.69
CA SER A 543 0.88 8.51 37.24
C SER A 543 -0.47 8.09 36.70
N ARG A 544 -1.01 6.95 37.13
CA ARG A 544 -2.36 6.51 36.77
C ARG A 544 -3.45 7.45 37.30
N MET A 545 -3.30 7.97 38.52
CA MET A 545 -4.25 8.95 39.06
C MET A 545 -4.25 10.26 38.26
N LYS A 546 -3.08 10.72 37.77
CA LYS A 546 -3.00 11.86 36.83
C LYS A 546 -3.67 11.53 35.50
N LEU A 547 -3.42 10.34 34.95
CA LEU A 547 -4.04 9.86 33.72
C LEU A 547 -5.57 9.87 33.83
N TYR A 548 -6.14 9.23 34.86
CA TYR A 548 -7.60 9.18 35.05
C TYR A 548 -8.22 10.54 35.35
N LYS A 549 -7.48 11.46 35.99
CA LYS A 549 -7.95 12.84 36.17
C LYS A 549 -8.10 13.55 34.81
N ILE A 550 -7.09 13.47 33.94
CA ILE A 550 -7.13 14.09 32.61
C ILE A 550 -8.23 13.43 31.77
N LEU A 551 -8.24 12.10 31.69
CA LEU A 551 -9.26 11.36 30.94
C LEU A 551 -10.68 11.69 31.41
N GLY A 552 -10.91 11.80 32.72
CA GLY A 552 -12.20 12.19 33.27
C GLY A 552 -12.65 13.59 32.85
N GLN A 553 -11.74 14.57 32.85
CA GLN A 553 -12.03 15.94 32.41
C GLN A 553 -12.44 15.99 30.94
N HIS A 554 -11.69 15.31 30.07
CA HIS A 554 -11.97 15.27 28.64
C HIS A 554 -13.21 14.44 28.31
N LEU A 555 -13.48 13.38 29.08
CA LEU A 555 -14.73 12.64 28.99
C LEU A 555 -15.92 13.54 29.34
N HIS A 556 -15.83 14.34 30.41
CA HIS A 556 -16.87 15.32 30.74
C HIS A 556 -17.04 16.40 29.68
N GLN A 557 -15.94 16.90 29.10
CA GLN A 557 -15.98 17.88 28.02
C GLN A 557 -16.70 17.30 26.80
N TRP A 558 -16.31 16.11 26.35
CA TRP A 558 -16.96 15.41 25.24
C TRP A 558 -18.46 15.20 25.48
N LEU A 559 -18.85 14.80 26.70
CA LEU A 559 -20.24 14.63 27.10
C LEU A 559 -21.05 15.94 27.18
N ALA A 560 -20.38 17.10 27.25
CA ALA A 560 -21.02 18.40 27.36
C ALA A 560 -21.11 19.13 26.01
N THR A 561 -20.13 18.96 25.13
CA THR A 561 -20.00 19.75 23.89
C THR A 561 -20.50 19.03 22.64
N GLU A 562 -20.81 17.73 22.72
CA GLU A 562 -21.26 16.87 21.60
C GLU A 562 -20.30 16.80 20.40
N LYS A 563 -19.19 17.53 20.44
CA LYS A 563 -18.08 17.52 19.50
C LYS A 563 -16.79 17.65 20.29
N TYR A 564 -15.89 16.72 20.05
CA TYR A 564 -14.63 16.63 20.76
C TYR A 564 -13.49 16.30 19.79
N GLU A 565 -12.46 17.13 19.80
CA GLU A 565 -11.27 16.94 18.98
C GLU A 565 -10.23 16.16 19.78
N ALA A 566 -10.02 14.89 19.40
CA ALA A 566 -9.17 13.97 20.15
C ALA A 566 -7.73 14.47 20.33
N GLY A 567 -7.20 15.26 19.38
CA GLY A 567 -5.86 15.83 19.46
C GLY A 567 -5.65 16.77 20.67
N GLN A 568 -6.72 17.35 21.23
CA GLN A 568 -6.64 18.26 22.38
C GLN A 568 -6.20 17.55 23.67
N ILE A 569 -6.34 16.22 23.75
CA ILE A 569 -5.99 15.46 24.97
C ILE A 569 -4.48 15.19 25.13
N LEU A 570 -3.72 15.29 24.04
CA LEU A 570 -2.30 14.96 24.04
C LEU A 570 -1.45 15.99 24.78
N GLU A 571 -1.78 17.28 24.67
CA GLU A 571 -1.04 18.34 25.35
C GLU A 571 -1.15 18.23 26.88
N PRO A 572 -2.33 17.98 27.46
CA PRO A 572 -2.47 17.63 28.88
C PRO A 572 -1.62 16.44 29.33
N PHE A 573 -1.52 15.35 28.56
CA PHE A 573 -0.67 14.21 28.91
C PHE A 573 0.82 14.58 28.94
N ARG A 574 1.25 15.36 27.94
CA ARG A 574 2.62 15.88 27.87
C ARG A 574 2.92 16.83 29.04
N ASN A 575 2.03 17.77 29.32
CA ASN A 575 2.17 18.72 30.43
C ASN A 575 2.21 18.03 31.80
N ALA A 576 1.45 16.94 31.96
CA ALA A 576 1.47 16.10 33.15
C ALA A 576 2.69 15.16 33.24
N LYS A 577 3.59 15.19 32.23
CA LYS A 577 4.76 14.30 32.08
C LYS A 577 4.39 12.81 32.05
N LEU A 578 3.22 12.48 31.51
CA LEU A 578 2.78 11.10 31.30
C LEU A 578 3.34 10.51 30.01
N ILE A 579 3.68 11.37 29.05
CA ILE A 579 4.34 11.01 27.79
C ILE A 579 5.52 11.95 27.51
N THR A 580 6.55 11.45 26.84
CA THR A 580 7.67 12.24 26.31
C THR A 580 7.28 13.02 25.06
N ILE A 581 8.17 13.91 24.57
CA ILE A 581 7.93 14.63 23.30
C ILE A 581 7.98 13.68 22.09
N GLU A 582 8.81 12.63 22.15
CA GLU A 582 8.85 11.57 21.15
C GLU A 582 7.55 10.74 21.18
N GLU A 583 7.09 10.33 22.36
CA GLU A 583 5.83 9.59 22.56
C GLU A 583 4.62 10.42 22.11
N TYR A 584 4.61 11.73 22.36
CA TYR A 584 3.62 12.68 21.85
C TYR A 584 3.59 12.74 20.32
N ARG A 585 4.76 12.84 19.66
CA ARG A 585 4.86 12.82 18.20
C ARG A 585 4.41 11.47 17.64
N ARG A 586 4.80 10.37 18.28
CA ARG A 586 4.40 9.00 17.93
C ARG A 586 2.89 8.82 18.00
N LEU A 587 2.24 9.27 19.09
CA LEU A 587 0.78 9.23 19.22
C LEU A 587 0.08 10.06 18.15
N LYS A 588 0.61 11.25 17.81
CA LYS A 588 0.06 12.06 16.72
C LYS A 588 0.08 11.35 15.37
N LEU A 589 1.18 10.66 15.06
CA LEU A 589 1.33 9.90 13.83
C LEU A 589 0.44 8.66 13.82
N GLN A 590 0.53 7.81 14.85
CA GLN A 590 -0.19 6.54 14.92
C GLN A 590 -1.71 6.72 14.94
N LEU A 591 -2.21 7.78 15.57
CA LEU A 591 -3.65 8.06 15.68
C LEU A 591 -4.13 9.14 14.71
N CYS A 592 -3.28 9.59 13.78
CA CYS A 592 -3.60 10.62 12.79
C CYS A 592 -4.17 11.92 13.39
N LEU A 593 -3.65 12.34 14.55
CA LEU A 593 -4.12 13.50 15.36
C LEU A 593 -3.42 14.82 15.00
N GLU A 594 -2.76 14.87 13.84
CA GLU A 594 -2.37 16.12 13.20
C GLU A 594 -3.56 17.10 13.28
N PRO A 595 -3.31 18.38 13.63
CA PRO A 595 -4.37 19.37 13.74
C PRO A 595 -5.20 19.22 12.50
N ASN A 596 -6.50 19.02 12.71
CA ASN A 596 -7.50 18.87 11.71
C ASN A 596 -7.11 19.76 10.51
N THR A 597 -6.45 19.18 9.51
CA THR A 597 -6.68 19.57 8.13
C THR A 597 -8.08 19.03 7.86
N SER A 598 -9.05 19.59 8.58
CA SER A 598 -10.23 20.17 7.99
C SER A 598 -9.73 20.68 6.67
N ILE A 599 -9.93 19.87 5.63
CA ILE A 599 -9.83 20.33 4.27
C ILE A 599 -10.68 21.59 4.34
N LYS A 600 -10.04 22.77 4.34
CA LYS A 600 -10.77 24.02 4.29
C LYS A 600 -11.70 23.79 3.11
N PRO A 601 -13.04 23.85 3.30
CA PRO A 601 -13.96 23.52 2.22
C PRO A 601 -13.47 24.23 0.98
N PHE A 602 -13.27 23.47 -0.11
CA PHE A 602 -12.73 24.00 -1.35
C PHE A 602 -13.51 25.28 -1.65
N LEU A 603 -12.78 26.35 -1.95
CA LEU A 603 -13.40 27.58 -2.41
C LEU A 603 -14.27 27.27 -3.64
N ASN A 604 -15.28 28.08 -3.90
CA ASN A 604 -16.26 27.77 -4.94
C ASN A 604 -15.62 27.74 -6.33
N SER A 605 -15.65 26.59 -7.01
CA SER A 605 -15.09 26.40 -8.36
C SER A 605 -15.98 26.95 -9.49
N ARG A 606 -17.15 27.50 -9.18
CA ARG A 606 -18.06 28.12 -10.17
C ARG A 606 -17.49 29.35 -10.87
N ASN A 607 -16.42 29.93 -10.33
CA ASN A 607 -15.76 31.09 -10.93
C ASN A 607 -14.87 30.73 -12.14
N PHE A 608 -14.71 29.45 -12.44
CA PHE A 608 -13.92 28.95 -13.55
C PHE A 608 -14.82 28.29 -14.59
N THR A 609 -14.50 28.51 -15.86
CA THR A 609 -15.00 27.70 -16.97
C THR A 609 -14.51 26.26 -16.84
N ILE A 610 -15.17 25.31 -17.52
CA ILE A 610 -14.72 23.91 -17.50
C ILE A 610 -13.31 23.75 -18.09
N HIS A 611 -13.01 24.52 -19.15
CA HIS A 611 -11.69 24.53 -19.78
C HIS A 611 -10.59 25.03 -18.84
N GLU A 612 -10.83 26.09 -18.07
CA GLU A 612 -9.86 26.57 -17.07
C GLU A 612 -9.57 25.52 -16.01
N LEU A 613 -10.59 24.84 -15.47
CA LEU A 613 -10.39 23.77 -14.49
C LEU A 613 -9.51 22.65 -15.03
N PHE A 614 -9.77 22.24 -16.27
CA PHE A 614 -9.02 21.21 -16.96
C PHE A 614 -7.56 21.59 -17.19
N GLN A 615 -7.30 22.82 -17.66
CA GLN A 615 -5.94 23.30 -17.88
C GLN A 615 -5.15 23.41 -16.57
N TYR A 616 -5.76 23.96 -15.53
CA TYR A 616 -5.15 24.05 -14.21
C TYR A 616 -4.79 22.69 -13.62
N ASP A 617 -5.67 21.70 -13.76
CA ASP A 617 -5.40 20.35 -13.28
C ASP A 617 -4.32 19.65 -14.11
N ASN A 618 -4.33 19.80 -15.44
CA ASN A 618 -3.30 19.22 -16.32
C ASN A 618 -1.88 19.70 -15.95
N VAL A 619 -1.72 20.99 -15.63
CA VAL A 619 -0.45 21.57 -15.17
C VAL A 619 0.02 20.91 -13.87
N LEU A 620 -0.87 20.72 -12.90
CA LEU A 620 -0.51 20.09 -11.62
C LEU A 620 -0.17 18.61 -11.78
N VAL A 621 -0.91 17.88 -12.61
CA VAL A 621 -0.60 16.48 -12.90
C VAL A 621 0.76 16.36 -13.58
N ASP A 622 1.06 17.24 -14.53
CA ASP A 622 2.37 17.24 -15.19
C ASP A 622 3.51 17.57 -14.23
N LEU A 623 3.43 18.68 -13.49
CA LEU A 623 4.52 19.16 -12.64
C LEU A 623 4.69 18.38 -11.34
N ILE A 624 3.61 17.93 -10.71
CA ILE A 624 3.65 17.34 -9.35
C ILE A 624 3.63 15.82 -9.41
N ILE A 625 3.05 15.19 -10.43
CA ILE A 625 2.91 13.72 -10.50
C ILE A 625 3.76 13.13 -11.65
N GLU A 626 3.56 13.60 -12.87
CA GLU A 626 4.11 12.99 -14.08
C GLU A 626 5.62 13.17 -14.22
N ARG A 627 6.10 14.41 -14.34
CA ARG A 627 7.54 14.69 -14.49
C ARG A 627 8.40 14.17 -13.33
N PRO A 628 7.98 14.28 -12.05
CA PRO A 628 8.80 13.82 -10.93
C PRO A 628 8.92 12.30 -10.81
N TYR A 629 7.83 11.56 -11.06
CA TYR A 629 7.73 10.16 -10.63
C TYR A 629 6.92 9.25 -11.54
N PHE A 630 5.95 9.75 -12.29
CA PHE A 630 5.13 8.88 -13.13
C PHE A 630 5.86 8.47 -14.41
N TRP A 631 5.98 7.17 -14.62
CA TRP A 631 6.79 6.59 -15.68
C TRP A 631 6.12 6.65 -17.07
N THR A 632 4.79 6.79 -17.12
CA THR A 632 4.00 6.90 -18.36
C THR A 632 3.33 8.28 -18.47
N GLU A 633 2.69 8.57 -19.60
CA GLU A 633 1.92 9.81 -19.76
C GLU A 633 0.54 9.65 -19.10
N ILE A 634 0.20 10.56 -18.19
CA ILE A 634 -1.12 10.54 -17.57
C ILE A 634 -2.10 11.24 -18.51
N ARG A 635 -3.23 10.57 -18.79
CA ARG A 635 -4.32 11.15 -19.59
C ARG A 635 -4.67 12.57 -19.10
N LYS A 636 -4.56 13.53 -20.02
CA LYS A 636 -4.89 14.95 -19.80
C LYS A 636 -6.32 15.23 -20.28
N PHE A 637 -6.91 16.29 -19.75
CA PHE A 637 -8.16 16.83 -20.28
C PHE A 637 -7.88 17.60 -21.57
N GLY A 638 -8.43 17.15 -22.69
CA GLY A 638 -8.23 17.80 -23.98
C GLY A 638 -6.78 17.90 -24.43
N VAL A 639 -6.52 18.83 -25.35
CA VAL A 639 -5.16 19.12 -25.83
C VAL A 639 -4.40 19.89 -24.75
N TYR A 640 -3.32 19.29 -24.26
CA TYR A 640 -2.40 19.92 -23.32
C TYR A 640 -1.09 20.25 -24.02
N THR A 641 -0.77 21.54 -24.10
CA THR A 641 0.54 21.99 -24.56
C THR A 641 1.43 22.18 -23.35
N LYS A 642 2.54 21.41 -23.28
CA LYS A 642 3.51 21.55 -22.20
C LYS A 642 4.01 23.00 -22.13
N PRO A 643 3.99 23.65 -20.95
CA PRO A 643 4.57 24.97 -20.79
C PRO A 643 6.08 24.93 -21.10
N THR A 644 6.60 26.04 -21.60
CA THR A 644 7.98 26.28 -22.10
C THR A 644 9.06 25.63 -21.23
N PRO A 645 10.19 25.14 -21.78
CA PRO A 645 11.19 24.40 -21.00
C PRO A 645 11.81 25.29 -19.93
N GLY A 646 11.50 25.04 -18.66
CA GLY A 646 12.04 25.81 -17.53
C GLY A 646 12.22 24.96 -16.28
N THR A 647 11.20 24.17 -15.92
CA THR A 647 11.24 23.36 -14.70
C THR A 647 11.70 21.93 -14.97
N ASN A 648 12.95 21.64 -14.59
CA ASN A 648 13.56 20.31 -14.68
C ASN A 648 13.17 19.40 -13.48
N LYS A 649 13.20 18.08 -13.69
CA LYS A 649 12.85 17.02 -12.74
C LYS A 649 13.60 17.16 -11.40
N GLU A 650 14.89 17.49 -11.42
CA GLU A 650 15.69 17.60 -10.18
C GLU A 650 15.17 18.72 -9.27
N LEU A 651 14.80 19.87 -9.85
CA LEU A 651 14.23 20.99 -9.10
C LEU A 651 12.88 20.59 -8.48
N LEU A 652 12.02 19.92 -9.25
CA LEU A 652 10.73 19.44 -8.76
C LEU A 652 10.91 18.49 -7.58
N LEU A 653 11.80 17.50 -7.71
CA LEU A 653 12.09 16.56 -6.63
C LEU A 653 12.67 17.26 -5.40
N GLU A 654 13.57 18.23 -5.58
CA GLU A 654 14.10 19.04 -4.46
C GLU A 654 12.98 19.79 -3.72
N LYS A 655 12.09 20.48 -4.45
CA LYS A 655 11.02 21.26 -3.83
C LYS A 655 9.93 20.37 -3.22
N LEU A 656 9.59 19.24 -3.85
CA LEU A 656 8.69 18.24 -3.28
C LEU A 656 9.25 17.71 -1.95
N ARG A 657 10.55 17.38 -1.88
CA ARG A 657 11.20 16.95 -0.63
C ARG A 657 11.10 18.01 0.48
N SER A 658 11.34 19.27 0.13
CA SER A 658 11.22 20.39 1.09
C SER A 658 9.79 20.52 1.64
N TYR A 659 8.78 20.36 0.76
CA TYR A 659 7.38 20.37 1.16
C TYR A 659 7.03 19.21 2.10
N ILE A 660 7.43 17.98 1.77
CA ILE A 660 7.14 16.78 2.58
C ILE A 660 7.63 16.98 4.03
N TYR A 661 8.81 17.59 4.21
CA TYR A 661 9.40 17.80 5.53
C TYR A 661 8.63 18.80 6.41
N SER A 662 8.18 19.91 5.83
CA SER A 662 7.61 21.05 6.56
C SER A 662 6.08 21.01 6.59
N SER A 663 5.45 20.63 5.48
CA SER A 663 4.02 20.36 5.34
C SER A 663 3.09 21.50 5.82
N ASP A 664 3.59 22.74 5.84
CA ASP A 664 2.89 23.93 6.32
C ASP A 664 2.53 24.91 5.18
N GLU A 665 1.82 26.00 5.51
CA GLU A 665 1.40 27.00 4.54
C GLU A 665 2.59 27.78 3.94
N VAL A 666 3.70 27.89 4.67
CA VAL A 666 4.91 28.56 4.19
C VAL A 666 5.56 27.69 3.11
N ALA A 667 5.69 26.39 3.37
CA ALA A 667 6.20 25.40 2.43
C ALA A 667 5.40 25.35 1.13
N LEU A 668 4.07 25.41 1.22
CA LEU A 668 3.19 25.49 0.05
C LEU A 668 3.53 26.71 -0.82
N ARG A 669 3.65 27.88 -0.19
CA ARG A 669 3.96 29.13 -0.91
C ARG A 669 5.37 29.12 -1.48
N THR A 670 6.35 28.59 -0.74
CA THR A 670 7.72 28.42 -1.22
C THR A 670 7.79 27.47 -2.41
N PHE A 671 7.03 26.36 -2.38
CA PHE A 671 6.93 25.45 -3.52
C PHE A 671 6.39 26.19 -4.74
N ILE A 672 5.26 26.89 -4.60
CA ILE A 672 4.62 27.64 -5.68
C ILE A 672 5.57 28.70 -6.27
N SER A 673 6.22 29.51 -5.44
CA SER A 673 7.13 30.58 -5.90
C SER A 673 8.43 30.06 -6.50
N SER A 674 8.75 28.78 -6.30
CA SER A 674 9.94 28.16 -6.88
C SER A 674 9.69 27.60 -8.27
N ILE A 675 8.42 27.49 -8.69
CA ILE A 675 8.01 26.89 -9.96
C ILE A 675 7.37 27.98 -10.83
N PRO A 676 8.08 28.51 -11.85
CA PRO A 676 7.64 29.64 -12.65
C PRO A 676 6.25 29.47 -13.26
N GLU A 677 5.89 28.26 -13.69
CA GLU A 677 4.58 27.94 -14.26
C GLU A 677 3.45 28.15 -13.25
N LEU A 678 3.65 27.74 -11.99
CA LEU A 678 2.64 27.90 -10.93
C LEU A 678 2.53 29.35 -10.48
N GLU A 679 3.67 30.02 -10.34
CA GLU A 679 3.72 31.43 -9.96
C GLU A 679 3.02 32.32 -11.01
N THR A 680 3.28 32.08 -12.31
CA THR A 680 2.65 32.83 -13.40
C THR A 680 1.13 32.69 -13.38
N ILE A 681 0.62 31.47 -13.17
CA ILE A 681 -0.83 31.22 -13.07
C ILE A 681 -1.43 32.00 -11.89
N ILE A 682 -0.80 31.95 -10.72
CA ILE A 682 -1.29 32.61 -9.51
C ILE A 682 -1.28 34.13 -9.63
N GLN A 683 -0.28 34.71 -10.28
CA GLN A 683 -0.21 36.14 -10.56
C GLN A 683 -1.24 36.59 -11.61
N GLY A 684 -1.61 35.70 -12.54
CA GLY A 684 -2.55 35.98 -13.64
C GLY A 684 -4.03 35.92 -13.27
N ILE A 685 -4.40 35.42 -12.07
CA ILE A 685 -5.78 35.25 -11.63
C ILE A 685 -6.13 36.10 -10.42
N ASN A 686 -7.42 36.38 -10.21
CA ASN A 686 -7.87 37.17 -9.06
C ASN A 686 -7.57 36.45 -7.72
N LYS A 687 -7.54 37.22 -6.62
CA LYS A 687 -7.17 36.72 -5.28
C LYS A 687 -8.02 35.54 -4.77
N ALA A 688 -9.30 35.48 -5.12
CA ALA A 688 -10.17 34.38 -4.71
C ALA A 688 -9.84 33.10 -5.48
N ASN A 689 -9.60 33.22 -6.79
CA ASN A 689 -9.20 32.15 -7.67
C ASN A 689 -7.78 31.65 -7.39
N ALA A 690 -6.85 32.56 -7.02
CA ALA A 690 -5.50 32.22 -6.58
C ALA A 690 -5.53 31.31 -5.35
N ARG A 691 -6.30 31.68 -4.32
CA ARG A 691 -6.48 30.84 -3.12
C ARG A 691 -7.10 29.48 -3.43
N TRP A 692 -8.02 29.43 -4.40
CA TRP A 692 -8.60 28.15 -4.83
C TRP A 692 -7.54 27.26 -5.49
N TYR A 693 -6.71 27.84 -6.36
CA TYR A 693 -5.67 27.09 -7.04
C TYR A 693 -4.55 26.65 -6.09
N GLU A 694 -4.18 27.46 -5.10
CA GLU A 694 -3.30 27.07 -4.00
C GLU A 694 -3.83 25.83 -3.23
N GLN A 695 -5.14 25.77 -2.97
CA GLN A 695 -5.76 24.59 -2.36
C GLN A 695 -5.65 23.36 -3.26
N LEU A 696 -5.85 23.52 -4.58
CA LEU A 696 -5.70 22.42 -5.52
C LEU A 696 -4.24 21.92 -5.58
N VAL A 697 -3.26 22.83 -5.64
CA VAL A 697 -1.83 22.50 -5.55
C VAL A 697 -1.55 21.67 -4.29
N GLN A 698 -2.06 22.13 -3.14
CA GLN A 698 -1.88 21.44 -1.87
C GLN A 698 -2.41 19.99 -1.91
N THR A 699 -3.56 19.75 -2.53
CA THR A 699 -4.10 18.37 -2.61
C THR A 699 -3.17 17.41 -3.37
N TYR A 700 -2.50 17.88 -4.42
CA TYR A 700 -1.53 17.07 -5.16
C TYR A 700 -0.23 16.87 -4.36
N LEU A 701 0.24 17.92 -3.67
CA LEU A 701 1.42 17.80 -2.80
C LEU A 701 1.18 16.86 -1.61
N ASP A 702 -0.04 16.84 -1.07
CA ASP A 702 -0.41 15.99 0.07
C ASP A 702 -0.33 14.49 -0.25
N VAL A 703 -0.44 14.08 -1.52
CA VAL A 703 -0.23 12.68 -1.96
C VAL A 703 1.19 12.19 -1.62
N TRP A 704 2.16 13.10 -1.59
CA TRP A 704 3.56 12.80 -1.32
C TRP A 704 3.91 12.72 0.18
N LYS A 705 2.98 13.07 1.07
CA LYS A 705 3.19 12.99 2.52
C LYS A 705 3.35 11.54 2.95
N THR A 706 4.22 11.26 3.91
CA THR A 706 4.55 9.88 4.35
C THR A 706 3.37 9.10 4.93
N ASP A 707 2.41 9.79 5.51
CA ASP A 707 1.19 9.22 6.10
C ASP A 707 0.00 9.19 5.12
N CYS A 708 0.23 9.47 3.84
CA CYS A 708 -0.74 9.14 2.80
C CYS A 708 -0.92 7.60 2.74
N PRO A 709 -2.15 7.07 2.63
CA PRO A 709 -2.37 5.63 2.64
C PRO A 709 -2.36 5.02 1.24
N PHE A 710 -2.12 5.81 0.20
CA PHE A 710 -2.13 5.38 -1.20
C PHE A 710 -1.04 6.06 -2.02
N ASP A 711 -0.72 5.47 -3.17
CA ASP A 711 0.09 6.06 -4.23
C ASP A 711 -0.72 6.17 -5.53
N ILE A 712 -0.33 7.11 -6.39
CA ILE A 712 -0.80 7.17 -7.78
C ILE A 712 0.11 6.23 -8.57
N SER A 713 -0.48 5.13 -9.04
CA SER A 713 0.15 4.02 -9.74
C SER A 713 -0.46 3.85 -11.14
N THR A 714 -0.16 2.75 -11.82
CA THR A 714 -0.76 2.43 -13.13
C THR A 714 -1.59 1.16 -13.11
N THR A 715 -2.70 1.15 -13.83
CA THR A 715 -3.53 -0.01 -14.14
C THR A 715 -3.67 -0.15 -15.65
N ASP A 716 -3.63 -1.37 -16.19
CA ASP A 716 -3.83 -1.64 -17.62
C ASP A 716 -5.22 -2.24 -17.92
N ILE A 717 -6.08 -2.29 -16.91
CA ILE A 717 -7.25 -3.17 -16.89
C ILE A 717 -8.42 -2.62 -17.74
N PHE A 718 -8.49 -1.31 -17.96
CA PHE A 718 -9.63 -0.68 -18.65
C PHE A 718 -9.44 -0.56 -20.16
N THR A 719 -8.28 -0.10 -20.62
CA THR A 719 -8.02 0.19 -22.04
C THR A 719 -6.90 -0.66 -22.64
N GLY A 720 -6.30 -1.56 -21.86
CA GLY A 720 -5.09 -2.30 -22.26
C GLY A 720 -3.83 -1.42 -22.34
N LYS A 721 -3.96 -0.12 -22.05
CA LYS A 721 -2.86 0.83 -21.88
C LYS A 721 -2.74 1.14 -20.39
N PRO A 722 -1.52 1.39 -19.88
CA PRO A 722 -1.31 1.89 -18.53
C PRO A 722 -2.01 3.23 -18.36
N GLU A 723 -2.96 3.27 -17.44
CA GLU A 723 -3.70 4.43 -17.00
C GLU A 723 -3.43 4.68 -15.52
N ALA A 724 -3.54 5.92 -15.07
CA ALA A 724 -3.34 6.23 -13.67
C ALA A 724 -4.44 5.63 -12.79
N ALA A 725 -4.03 5.04 -11.67
CA ALA A 725 -4.90 4.40 -10.69
C ALA A 725 -4.43 4.72 -9.27
N ILE A 726 -5.33 4.61 -8.30
CA ILE A 726 -5.00 4.76 -6.89
C ILE A 726 -4.78 3.39 -6.27
N THR A 727 -3.58 3.14 -5.73
CA THR A 727 -3.24 1.87 -5.09
C THR A 727 -2.87 2.09 -3.64
N ALA A 728 -3.45 1.29 -2.75
CA ALA A 728 -3.18 1.37 -1.32
C ALA A 728 -1.73 0.99 -1.03
N ARG A 729 -1.03 1.83 -0.27
CA ARG A 729 0.33 1.55 0.22
C ARG A 729 0.35 1.25 1.73
N GLN A 730 -0.79 1.43 2.39
CA GLN A 730 -1.03 1.07 3.79
C GLN A 730 -2.37 0.37 3.89
N VAL A 731 -2.55 -0.45 4.93
CA VAL A 731 -3.84 -1.09 5.21
C VAL A 731 -4.87 -0.04 5.61
N ILE A 732 -5.99 0.02 4.89
CA ILE A 732 -7.11 0.91 5.18
C ILE A 732 -8.29 0.08 5.68
N LYS A 733 -8.65 0.25 6.96
CA LYS A 733 -9.72 -0.53 7.57
C LYS A 733 -11.10 -0.08 7.12
N LYS A 734 -12.03 -1.03 7.04
CA LYS A 734 -13.44 -0.76 6.73
C LYS A 734 -13.96 0.38 7.61
N GLY A 735 -14.67 1.31 6.97
CA GLY A 735 -15.23 2.49 7.61
C GLY A 735 -14.22 3.62 7.80
N HIS A 736 -12.94 3.47 7.50
CA HIS A 736 -11.97 4.57 7.60
C HIS A 736 -11.97 5.44 6.35
N LYS A 737 -11.69 6.73 6.54
CA LYS A 737 -11.49 7.68 5.46
C LYS A 737 -10.16 7.39 4.75
N VAL A 738 -10.16 7.45 3.43
CA VAL A 738 -8.92 7.44 2.64
C VAL A 738 -8.33 8.84 2.70
N LYS A 739 -7.34 9.04 3.58
CA LYS A 739 -6.71 10.33 3.83
C LYS A 739 -6.06 10.88 2.54
N TYR A 740 -6.11 12.19 2.33
CA TYR A 740 -5.58 12.91 1.14
C TYR A 740 -6.19 12.57 -0.22
N LEU A 741 -7.04 11.54 -0.33
CA LEU A 741 -7.72 11.21 -1.57
C LEU A 741 -8.93 12.12 -1.78
N VAL A 742 -8.62 13.37 -2.14
CA VAL A 742 -9.57 14.48 -2.20
C VAL A 742 -9.44 15.19 -3.53
N GLY A 743 -10.43 16.03 -3.84
CA GLY A 743 -10.45 16.84 -5.04
C GLY A 743 -11.77 17.59 -5.17
N VAL A 744 -11.93 18.25 -6.31
CA VAL A 744 -13.10 19.06 -6.64
C VAL A 744 -14.09 18.18 -7.40
N MET A 745 -15.32 18.17 -6.89
CA MET A 745 -16.45 17.49 -7.53
C MET A 745 -17.48 18.54 -7.91
N ARG A 746 -17.38 19.08 -9.13
CA ARG A 746 -18.21 20.21 -9.59
C ARG A 746 -19.41 19.72 -10.38
N THR A 747 -20.60 20.17 -10.03
CA THR A 747 -21.81 19.93 -10.83
C THR A 747 -21.70 20.68 -12.15
N ILE A 748 -21.96 20.00 -13.28
CA ILE A 748 -21.91 20.59 -14.62
C ILE A 748 -23.28 20.56 -15.31
N GLY A 749 -23.49 21.51 -16.21
CA GLY A 749 -24.66 21.56 -17.09
C GLY A 749 -24.51 20.67 -18.34
N TRP A 750 -25.57 20.61 -19.15
CA TRP A 750 -25.54 19.88 -20.42
C TRP A 750 -24.55 20.50 -21.43
N GLN A 751 -24.50 21.83 -21.51
CA GLN A 751 -23.54 22.55 -22.39
C GLN A 751 -22.09 22.23 -22.04
N GLU A 752 -21.72 22.36 -20.76
CA GLU A 752 -20.36 22.02 -20.29
C GLU A 752 -20.01 20.54 -20.51
N ARG A 753 -21.01 19.65 -20.45
CA ARG A 753 -20.80 18.23 -20.74
C ARG A 753 -20.49 18.01 -22.22
N GLU A 754 -21.26 18.60 -23.14
CA GLU A 754 -20.96 18.53 -24.57
C GLU A 754 -19.59 19.12 -24.89
N GLU A 755 -19.23 20.25 -24.26
CA GLU A 755 -17.91 20.84 -24.40
C GLU A 755 -16.81 19.86 -23.98
N ALA A 756 -16.93 19.22 -22.82
CA ALA A 756 -15.96 18.24 -22.35
C ALA A 756 -15.88 16.99 -23.26
N GLU A 757 -17.02 16.50 -23.76
CA GLU A 757 -17.08 15.37 -24.70
C GLU A 757 -16.39 15.73 -26.04
N SER A 758 -16.56 16.96 -26.52
CA SER A 758 -15.95 17.43 -27.78
C SER A 758 -14.41 17.48 -27.74
N ILE A 759 -13.82 17.56 -26.55
CA ILE A 759 -12.36 17.56 -26.32
C ILE A 759 -11.88 16.27 -25.65
N GLU A 760 -12.68 15.19 -25.66
CA GLU A 760 -12.32 13.89 -25.07
C GLU A 760 -11.94 13.95 -23.56
N ALA A 761 -12.49 14.92 -22.84
CA ALA A 761 -12.27 15.19 -21.41
C ALA A 761 -13.37 14.62 -20.49
N ASP A 762 -14.19 13.71 -21.01
CA ASP A 762 -15.36 13.13 -20.34
C ASP A 762 -15.03 11.98 -19.37
N PHE A 763 -13.79 11.50 -19.36
CA PHE A 763 -13.35 10.34 -18.56
C PHE A 763 -13.46 10.51 -17.04
N SER A 764 -13.53 11.75 -16.53
CA SER A 764 -13.73 12.04 -15.11
C SER A 764 -15.11 12.63 -14.79
N ILE A 765 -16.02 12.63 -15.77
CA ILE A 765 -17.41 13.03 -15.58
C ILE A 765 -18.17 11.82 -15.08
N ILE A 766 -18.83 11.95 -13.92
CA ILE A 766 -19.62 10.88 -13.30
C ILE A 766 -21.03 11.37 -12.93
N ARG A 767 -21.97 10.43 -12.83
CA ARG A 767 -23.31 10.65 -12.29
C ARG A 767 -23.56 9.75 -11.09
N LEU A 768 -23.48 10.32 -9.88
CA LEU A 768 -23.69 9.56 -8.66
C LEU A 768 -25.13 9.02 -8.56
N LYS A 769 -25.28 7.87 -7.91
CA LYS A 769 -26.59 7.23 -7.68
C LYS A 769 -27.57 8.21 -7.02
N GLY A 770 -28.70 8.48 -7.68
CA GLY A 770 -29.75 9.39 -7.19
C GLY A 770 -29.52 10.87 -7.50
N ALA A 771 -28.39 11.25 -8.09
CA ALA A 771 -28.14 12.62 -8.53
C ALA A 771 -28.78 12.89 -9.90
N LYS A 772 -29.37 14.09 -10.06
CA LYS A 772 -30.00 14.53 -11.33
C LYS A 772 -29.04 15.18 -12.32
N LYS A 773 -27.84 15.55 -11.87
CA LYS A 773 -26.85 16.30 -12.64
C LYS A 773 -25.52 15.58 -12.64
N ASP A 774 -24.79 15.75 -13.74
CA ASP A 774 -23.43 15.24 -13.89
C ASP A 774 -22.45 16.05 -13.06
N ARG A 775 -21.34 15.40 -12.70
CA ARG A 775 -20.27 16.01 -11.93
C ARG A 775 -18.93 15.69 -12.56
N VAL A 776 -18.07 16.68 -12.66
CA VAL A 776 -16.68 16.51 -13.10
C VAL A 776 -15.76 16.40 -11.89
N LEU A 777 -14.83 15.44 -11.94
CA LEU A 777 -13.80 15.21 -10.93
C LEU A 777 -12.47 15.83 -11.35
N VAL A 778 -11.89 16.63 -10.46
CA VAL A 778 -10.61 17.33 -10.63
C VAL A 778 -9.78 17.17 -9.35
N GLY A 779 -8.45 17.14 -9.44
CA GLY A 779 -7.56 16.80 -8.33
C GLY A 779 -7.29 15.29 -8.20
N PRO A 780 -6.56 14.85 -7.15
CA PRO A 780 -6.20 13.44 -6.96
C PRO A 780 -7.37 12.45 -7.03
N ILE A 781 -8.57 12.88 -6.64
CA ILE A 781 -9.79 12.06 -6.72
C ILE A 781 -10.16 11.60 -8.15
N ARG A 782 -9.66 12.29 -9.19
CA ARG A 782 -9.95 11.96 -10.59
C ARG A 782 -9.35 10.60 -11.03
N PHE A 783 -8.39 10.07 -10.26
CA PHE A 783 -7.69 8.81 -10.54
C PHE A 783 -8.35 7.57 -9.92
N VAL A 784 -9.44 7.76 -9.17
CA VAL A 784 -10.11 6.67 -8.45
C VAL A 784 -11.05 5.94 -9.40
N ASN A 785 -10.66 4.75 -9.86
CA ASN A 785 -11.42 4.06 -10.90
C ASN A 785 -12.74 3.44 -10.43
N HIS A 786 -13.56 3.07 -11.43
CA HIS A 786 -14.84 2.40 -11.22
C HIS A 786 -14.67 0.90 -10.91
N SER A 787 -15.43 0.39 -9.94
CA SER A 787 -15.71 -1.05 -9.83
C SER A 787 -17.15 -1.33 -9.38
N CYS A 788 -17.78 -2.34 -9.98
CA CYS A 788 -19.08 -2.86 -9.54
C CYS A 788 -19.01 -3.57 -8.18
N ASN A 789 -17.81 -3.99 -7.74
CA ASN A 789 -17.52 -4.49 -6.40
C ASN A 789 -16.49 -3.60 -5.67
N ALA A 790 -16.74 -2.29 -5.72
CA ALA A 790 -15.90 -1.25 -5.14
C ALA A 790 -15.50 -1.55 -3.68
N ASN A 791 -14.25 -1.19 -3.34
CA ASN A 791 -13.72 -1.27 -1.98
C ASN A 791 -13.79 0.05 -1.21
N ALA A 792 -14.16 1.15 -1.88
CA ALA A 792 -14.46 2.42 -1.26
C ALA A 792 -15.76 3.05 -1.80
N MET A 793 -16.23 4.12 -1.15
CA MET A 793 -17.40 4.90 -1.58
C MET A 793 -17.22 6.40 -1.32
N PHE A 794 -17.98 7.22 -2.05
CA PHE A 794 -18.14 8.65 -1.76
C PHE A 794 -19.09 8.85 -0.55
N ALA A 795 -18.54 8.83 0.67
CA ALA A 795 -19.32 8.88 1.92
C ALA A 795 -19.97 10.24 2.19
N HIS A 796 -19.25 11.33 1.89
CA HIS A 796 -19.80 12.69 1.93
C HIS A 796 -19.30 13.44 0.69
N HIS A 797 -20.21 14.09 -0.03
CA HIS A 797 -19.86 14.78 -1.26
C HIS A 797 -20.69 16.06 -1.45
N SER A 798 -20.02 17.19 -1.48
CA SER A 798 -20.55 18.51 -1.82
C SER A 798 -19.64 19.18 -2.84
N GLU A 799 -20.06 20.30 -3.44
CA GLU A 799 -19.16 21.11 -4.29
C GLU A 799 -17.90 21.59 -3.54
N LYS A 800 -17.91 21.54 -2.19
CA LYS A 800 -16.85 22.06 -1.32
C LYS A 800 -16.04 20.98 -0.61
N SER A 801 -16.49 19.73 -0.59
CA SER A 801 -15.82 18.66 0.14
C SER A 801 -16.20 17.30 -0.41
N THR A 802 -15.20 16.47 -0.68
CA THR A 802 -15.41 15.06 -1.03
C THR A 802 -14.64 14.17 -0.07
N GLU A 803 -15.32 13.18 0.51
CA GLU A 803 -14.77 12.18 1.40
C GLU A 803 -14.95 10.79 0.79
N ILE A 804 -13.84 10.09 0.59
CA ILE A 804 -13.83 8.67 0.23
C ILE A 804 -13.61 7.84 1.51
N ARG A 805 -14.44 6.81 1.67
CA ARG A 805 -14.40 5.90 2.83
C ARG A 805 -14.35 4.46 2.37
N ALA A 806 -13.51 3.65 3.01
CA ALA A 806 -13.41 2.23 2.74
C ALA A 806 -14.68 1.50 3.16
N VAL A 807 -15.21 0.62 2.30
CA VAL A 807 -16.43 -0.18 2.57
C VAL A 807 -16.11 -1.61 2.99
N LYS A 808 -14.88 -2.05 2.72
CA LYS A 808 -14.22 -3.27 3.16
C LYS A 808 -12.79 -2.93 3.57
N ASP A 809 -12.09 -3.85 4.22
CA ASP A 809 -10.65 -3.69 4.46
C ASP A 809 -9.95 -3.67 3.09
N ILE A 810 -9.00 -2.76 2.93
CA ILE A 810 -8.17 -2.58 1.73
C ILE A 810 -6.73 -2.88 2.16
N GLU A 811 -6.11 -3.87 1.54
CA GLU A 811 -4.75 -4.30 1.85
C GLU A 811 -3.72 -3.52 1.02
N VAL A 812 -2.45 -3.59 1.42
CA VAL A 812 -1.35 -2.98 0.65
C VAL A 812 -1.26 -3.63 -0.73
N GLY A 813 -1.21 -2.82 -1.79
CA GLY A 813 -1.22 -3.24 -3.18
C GLY A 813 -2.61 -3.30 -3.82
N ASP A 814 -3.70 -3.19 -3.04
CA ASP A 814 -5.04 -3.18 -3.60
C ASP A 814 -5.34 -1.84 -4.30
N GLU A 815 -5.94 -1.90 -5.50
CA GLU A 815 -6.48 -0.72 -6.17
C GLU A 815 -7.71 -0.19 -5.41
N ILE A 816 -7.71 1.09 -5.07
CA ILE A 816 -8.85 1.79 -4.43
C ILE A 816 -9.84 2.18 -5.52
N THR A 817 -11.02 1.56 -5.48
CA THR A 817 -12.08 1.71 -6.48
C THR A 817 -13.40 2.14 -5.83
N VAL A 818 -14.20 2.87 -6.59
CA VAL A 818 -15.52 3.36 -6.17
C VAL A 818 -16.60 2.96 -7.18
N TYR A 819 -17.85 3.00 -6.76
CA TYR A 819 -18.98 2.78 -7.66
C TYR A 819 -19.49 4.13 -8.21
N TYR A 820 -19.34 4.33 -9.53
CA TYR A 820 -19.83 5.55 -10.20
C TYR A 820 -21.35 5.52 -10.42
N ALA A 821 -21.81 4.63 -11.32
CA ALA A 821 -23.20 4.46 -11.69
C ALA A 821 -23.41 3.08 -12.32
N LYS A 822 -24.68 2.67 -12.47
CA LYS A 822 -25.05 1.39 -13.10
C LYS A 822 -24.75 1.39 -14.60
N ASP A 823 -25.08 2.49 -15.26
CA ASP A 823 -25.03 2.63 -16.71
C ASP A 823 -23.90 3.57 -17.15
N TYR A 824 -22.82 3.62 -16.36
CA TYR A 824 -21.66 4.47 -16.67
C TYR A 824 -20.99 4.06 -17.99
N PHE A 825 -20.85 2.74 -18.20
CA PHE A 825 -20.43 2.15 -19.46
C PHE A 825 -21.69 1.74 -20.24
N GLN A 826 -21.94 2.39 -21.38
CA GLN A 826 -23.25 2.49 -22.02
C GLN A 826 -23.79 1.22 -22.73
N ASN A 827 -23.43 -0.01 -22.33
CA ASN A 827 -24.04 -1.24 -22.88
C ASN A 827 -24.17 -2.35 -21.81
N GLU A 828 -25.29 -3.09 -21.90
CA GLU A 828 -25.77 -4.24 -21.10
C GLU A 828 -24.99 -4.62 -19.84
N THR A 829 -25.67 -4.48 -18.68
CA THR A 829 -25.25 -4.82 -17.31
C THR A 829 -23.77 -5.14 -17.11
N CYS A 830 -23.08 -4.30 -16.33
CA CYS A 830 -21.72 -4.54 -15.80
C CYS A 830 -21.43 -6.01 -15.36
N CYS A 831 -22.46 -6.80 -15.03
CA CYS A 831 -22.37 -8.18 -14.59
C CYS A 831 -22.44 -9.28 -15.70
N GLN A 832 -22.95 -9.04 -16.92
CA GLN A 832 -23.12 -10.11 -17.92
C GLN A 832 -21.89 -10.38 -18.80
N VAL A 833 -20.93 -9.46 -18.86
CA VAL A 833 -19.65 -9.65 -19.55
C VAL A 833 -18.69 -10.57 -18.77
N MET A 834 -19.04 -10.96 -17.53
CA MET A 834 -18.15 -11.67 -16.60
C MET A 834 -18.63 -13.07 -16.23
N GLY A 835 -18.19 -14.07 -16.99
CA GLY A 835 -18.20 -15.46 -16.56
C GLY A 835 -16.93 -15.81 -15.77
N HIS A 836 -17.10 -16.12 -14.48
CA HIS A 836 -16.14 -16.71 -13.52
C HIS A 836 -15.19 -15.77 -12.72
N ALA A 837 -15.51 -15.68 -11.42
CA ALA A 837 -14.75 -15.38 -10.20
C ALA A 837 -13.30 -14.81 -10.27
N HIS A 838 -13.11 -13.77 -9.43
CA HIS A 838 -11.88 -13.03 -9.09
C HIS A 838 -11.32 -12.14 -10.22
N ASN A 839 -11.27 -10.83 -9.97
CA ASN A 839 -10.93 -9.72 -10.89
C ASN A 839 -12.12 -9.17 -11.69
N ALA A 840 -13.04 -8.51 -10.97
CA ALA A 840 -14.15 -7.76 -11.54
C ALA A 840 -13.73 -6.30 -11.84
N LEU A 841 -13.03 -6.10 -12.95
CA LEU A 841 -12.70 -4.79 -13.53
C LEU A 841 -13.00 -4.89 -15.03
N VAL A 842 -14.16 -4.39 -15.45
CA VAL A 842 -14.76 -4.70 -16.76
C VAL A 842 -14.42 -3.67 -17.82
N ILE A 843 -13.88 -4.21 -18.89
CA ILE A 843 -13.75 -3.73 -20.26
C ILE A 843 -15.14 -3.48 -20.86
N GLY A 844 -15.53 -2.22 -21.04
CA GLY A 844 -16.81 -1.83 -21.66
C GLY A 844 -16.68 -1.06 -22.99
N SER A 845 -15.47 -0.68 -23.42
CA SER A 845 -15.28 0.25 -24.54
C SER A 845 -14.56 -0.35 -25.76
N TYR A 846 -14.01 -1.57 -25.67
CA TYR A 846 -13.22 -2.14 -26.77
C TYR A 846 -14.04 -2.95 -27.80
N MET A 847 -15.18 -3.54 -27.41
CA MET A 847 -15.97 -4.40 -28.30
C MET A 847 -16.83 -3.62 -29.31
N ALA A 848 -17.14 -2.35 -29.05
CA ALA A 848 -17.99 -1.55 -29.96
C ALA A 848 -17.24 -1.01 -31.20
N LYS A 849 -15.90 -0.93 -31.17
CA LYS A 849 -15.12 -0.39 -32.30
C LYS A 849 -14.65 -1.44 -33.33
N ASN A 850 -14.68 -2.73 -33.01
CA ASN A 850 -14.10 -3.78 -33.87
C ASN A 850 -15.09 -4.71 -34.58
N GLY A 851 -16.41 -4.46 -34.49
CA GLY A 851 -17.40 -5.05 -35.41
C GLY A 851 -17.38 -6.58 -35.54
N GLN A 852 -16.90 -7.31 -34.54
CA GLN A 852 -16.94 -8.78 -34.52
C GLN A 852 -18.05 -9.23 -33.57
N THR A 853 -19.25 -9.23 -34.10
CA THR A 853 -20.33 -10.08 -33.62
C THR A 853 -20.42 -11.25 -34.59
N GLU A 854 -20.18 -12.47 -34.12
CA GLU A 854 -20.84 -13.68 -34.60
C GLU A 854 -20.67 -14.78 -33.52
N PRO A 855 -21.59 -15.75 -33.46
CA PRO A 855 -22.39 -16.08 -32.26
C PRO A 855 -21.71 -16.94 -31.19
#